data_AF-A0A1V5XM35-F1
#
_entry.id   AF-A0A1V5XM35-F1
#
_cell.length_a   1.000
_cell.length_b   1.000
_cell.length_c   1.000
_cell.angle_alpha   90.00
_cell.angle_beta   90.00
_cell.angle_gamma   90.00
#
_symmetry.space_group_name_H-M   'P 1'
#
loop_
_entity.id
_entity.type
_entity.pdbx_description
1 polymer ?
#
loop_
_entity_poly.entity_id
_entity_poly.type
_entity_poly.pdbx_seq_one_letter_code
_entity_poly.pdbx_strand_id
1 'polypeptide(L)'
;MIFRRFSPSNLFVFFLLWVCFAYFYQGGFDNQNSRFDYSLALAFDHRLSIDSFHENTIDKAAIDGHYYLEKSPVVSYLTLPVAWVGSIFWTTEDLQAQHWRGDILLYFAGILILAPLSAGAGVCFRQLLRVLNPTLSEGKATLLAVLVFLCTLAWPYSTMLFGHQVAASLLIVGLYLGLTEARTKLLSYFRMAAAFALLGLAVCTEYPTAILAASCALIILFRARRRGMVMLVGAACALLPFVLLLLHNWMIFGSPWALGYGKLQGSRFGAGMSTGLYGVALPSWPNALQLLFGPYRGLFFYSPLLLIGCAAYALWPRRAFLQVAIPSIVASFGLVLIISGYSYWQGGVCFGPRHLVPSIPLIALGLAHIPQTWLSKPWFWVVASLSFGVNLLGVATTPFIAERQTAPLSLYLKLAKEGALALNPSGFMAPSSERRWRWAAMAKDGTGAFNLGETLGLQGWWSLLPWLLVVVILMVVFVYIVKPRGDQDEHRNRGSLSVAFILEFFSLQMLKNTIKSSISFRTKRGQGGVLRIASAALFFFSLLLLRFQVVQDLGTGVRQAFHQGLITGIFADFFLTLLVLAGAWCAAWMVVPELFWLAFIALGVVVWSAEIAGVLYYSFFGEPLEWWIVVRQSAEIPLIVDSALALGRTPFIVGSALLLLSSLGLSGFFLLRAWRIWRKSASPPTEESPIPAVPAKTSLFPGLLLGMISVLFMNSLASSSAARGLLDESTVTRWWRQASGHDKEASRWPNVRNPAQQLIIFRQLESGTEPQNLLPAAWLQPTVEASSSEGNPWPLARRLSFEPKDIAEMREPLGIPTGAMVNMIVIFVESWRSFEFEHPRLGPLVFPRLRARFAQQATYFPFTYASIYPEASTARGQYSALCSSLPNLGGPPVFLRFTGINVQCLPQLMGNGGYHTVLMSAGANEFHKTKAFFSTHGVQTFVGREYFRQFDDPDRVGTWPQQVLSDRPFLHEALQLLEHPNQEQPIRKPFLAVLATLSSHHPYVGVLPDVDLPGADRDYLGYLATLHYVDEALDLFLSELFSTQLADDTLVALIGDHGIRLPPVESLTKLQQLELISRVPMALITAKPQSSRRIPAPVHQMDLAPILTAIAGVPGKVSWIGRNALLGSGSPWVSSRHDSFAYRLGPHECFGNPNERPRCYHLKPGQDPLFDQNLEETDEVPTLTSFMHRVVKANQRLIQYDLLAPPDAEP
;
A
#
# COMPACT_ATOMS: atom_id res chain seq x y z
N MET A 1 -29.20 -26.08 -4.01
CA MET A 1 -30.36 -26.25 -4.93
C MET A 1 -30.47 -25.14 -5.99
N ILE A 2 -29.94 -23.93 -5.74
CA ILE A 2 -30.03 -22.73 -6.61
C ILE A 2 -29.16 -22.82 -7.89
N PHE A 3 -27.98 -23.43 -7.85
CA PHE A 3 -27.05 -23.51 -9.00
C PHE A 3 -27.44 -24.53 -10.10
N ARG A 4 -28.49 -25.33 -9.91
CA ARG A 4 -28.98 -26.32 -10.92
C ARG A 4 -29.61 -25.68 -12.17
N ARG A 5 -29.77 -24.34 -12.21
CA ARG A 5 -30.52 -23.63 -13.26
C ARG A 5 -29.68 -22.70 -14.15
N PHE A 6 -28.38 -22.55 -13.92
CA PHE A 6 -27.56 -21.64 -14.71
C PHE A 6 -26.83 -22.38 -15.83
N SER A 7 -26.96 -21.90 -17.08
CA SER A 7 -26.19 -22.43 -18.20
C SER A 7 -24.70 -22.13 -17.99
N PRO A 8 -23.77 -22.99 -18.46
CA PRO A 8 -22.33 -22.72 -18.40
C PRO A 8 -21.94 -21.35 -18.98
N SER A 9 -22.62 -20.93 -20.05
CA SER A 9 -22.46 -19.61 -20.67
C SER A 9 -22.82 -18.45 -19.74
N ASN A 10 -23.85 -18.59 -18.90
CA ASN A 10 -24.21 -17.54 -17.95
C ASN A 10 -23.19 -17.42 -16.83
N LEU A 11 -22.69 -18.56 -16.32
CA LEU A 11 -21.64 -18.57 -15.29
C LEU A 11 -20.35 -17.96 -15.85
N PHE A 12 -19.98 -18.30 -17.07
CA PHE A 12 -18.80 -17.72 -17.73
C PHE A 12 -18.91 -16.20 -17.86
N VAL A 13 -20.00 -15.66 -18.40
CA VAL A 13 -20.17 -14.20 -18.51
C VAL A 13 -20.12 -13.54 -17.15
N PHE A 14 -20.80 -14.12 -16.15
CA PHE A 14 -20.79 -13.57 -14.80
C PHE A 14 -19.37 -13.50 -14.21
N PHE A 15 -18.66 -14.63 -14.16
CA PHE A 15 -17.34 -14.68 -13.54
C PHE A 15 -16.28 -13.91 -14.33
N LEU A 16 -16.34 -13.94 -15.66
CA LEU A 16 -15.42 -13.16 -16.49
C LEU A 16 -15.58 -11.66 -16.21
N LEU A 17 -16.80 -11.14 -16.26
CA LEU A 17 -17.06 -9.73 -16.01
C LEU A 17 -16.74 -9.35 -14.55
N TRP A 18 -17.16 -10.19 -13.59
CA TRP A 18 -16.89 -9.95 -12.17
C TRP A 18 -15.38 -9.87 -11.89
N VAL A 19 -14.58 -10.79 -12.43
CA VAL A 19 -13.10 -10.75 -12.30
C VAL A 19 -12.55 -9.46 -12.90
N CYS A 20 -13.00 -9.06 -14.10
CA CYS A 20 -12.54 -7.82 -14.73
C CYS A 20 -12.91 -6.56 -13.93
N PHE A 21 -14.01 -6.57 -13.19
CA PHE A 21 -14.45 -5.44 -12.38
C PHE A 21 -13.80 -5.45 -10.99
N ALA A 22 -13.62 -6.62 -10.39
CA ALA A 22 -13.03 -6.77 -9.07
C ALA A 22 -11.51 -6.58 -9.05
N TYR A 23 -10.84 -6.66 -10.20
CA TYR A 23 -9.37 -6.60 -10.26
C TYR A 23 -8.78 -5.22 -9.92
N PHE A 24 -9.54 -4.15 -10.12
CA PHE A 24 -9.08 -2.77 -10.01
C PHE A 24 -9.78 -2.06 -8.85
N TYR A 25 -8.99 -1.47 -7.96
CA TYR A 25 -9.45 -0.53 -6.95
C TYR A 25 -9.01 0.88 -7.33
N GLN A 26 -9.96 1.80 -7.44
CA GLN A 26 -9.70 3.13 -8.00
C GLN A 26 -9.30 4.18 -6.94
N GLY A 27 -9.18 3.84 -5.66
CA GLY A 27 -8.92 4.81 -4.57
C GLY A 27 -10.17 5.64 -4.22
N GLY A 28 -10.03 6.64 -3.35
CA GLY A 28 -11.10 7.54 -2.90
C GLY A 28 -11.36 8.74 -3.82
N PHE A 29 -12.61 9.21 -3.90
CA PHE A 29 -13.00 10.42 -4.65
C PHE A 29 -14.35 10.96 -4.19
N ASP A 30 -14.53 12.29 -4.19
CA ASP A 30 -15.72 12.99 -3.63
C ASP A 30 -17.06 12.32 -3.97
N ASN A 31 -17.28 12.02 -5.26
CA ASN A 31 -18.56 11.49 -5.74
C ASN A 31 -18.94 10.13 -5.14
N GLN A 32 -17.98 9.22 -5.01
CA GLN A 32 -18.21 7.90 -4.40
C GLN A 32 -18.11 7.96 -2.89
N ASN A 33 -17.24 8.84 -2.36
CA ASN A 33 -17.03 9.00 -0.94
C ASN A 33 -18.33 9.43 -0.27
N SER A 34 -18.97 10.50 -0.75
CA SER A 34 -20.27 10.96 -0.25
C SER A 34 -21.31 9.84 -0.07
N ARG A 35 -21.42 8.95 -1.06
CA ARG A 35 -22.35 7.81 -1.00
C ARG A 35 -21.95 6.77 0.04
N PHE A 36 -20.66 6.50 0.17
CA PHE A 36 -20.18 5.48 1.10
C PHE A 36 -20.08 6.01 2.53
N ASP A 37 -19.73 7.28 2.74
CA ASP A 37 -19.78 7.99 4.02
C ASP A 37 -21.18 7.92 4.63
N TYR A 38 -22.23 8.07 3.82
CA TYR A 38 -23.61 7.87 4.29
C TYR A 38 -23.90 6.42 4.71
N SER A 39 -23.28 5.43 4.08
CA SER A 39 -23.40 4.03 4.51
C SER A 39 -22.69 3.79 5.85
N LEU A 40 -21.53 4.41 6.04
CA LEU A 40 -20.77 4.33 7.28
C LEU A 40 -21.51 5.05 8.42
N ALA A 41 -22.03 6.25 8.20
CA ALA A 41 -22.80 6.99 9.20
C ALA A 41 -24.02 6.20 9.71
N LEU A 42 -24.74 5.50 8.82
CA LEU A 42 -25.87 4.64 9.22
C LEU A 42 -25.42 3.42 10.03
N ALA A 43 -24.31 2.79 9.65
CA ALA A 43 -23.81 1.57 10.26
C ALA A 43 -23.10 1.82 11.60
N PHE A 44 -22.26 2.86 11.67
CA PHE A 44 -21.38 3.16 12.80
C PHE A 44 -21.98 4.18 13.76
N ASP A 45 -22.59 5.26 13.25
CA ASP A 45 -23.10 6.35 14.09
C ASP A 45 -24.62 6.26 14.34
N HIS A 46 -25.31 5.39 13.60
CA HIS A 46 -26.78 5.28 13.60
C HIS A 46 -27.49 6.61 13.31
N ARG A 47 -26.90 7.44 12.44
CA ARG A 47 -27.41 8.78 12.09
C ARG A 47 -27.64 8.93 10.59
N LEU A 48 -28.55 9.84 10.25
CA LEU A 48 -28.77 10.29 8.87
C LEU A 48 -27.76 11.38 8.44
N SER A 49 -27.11 12.06 9.40
CA SER A 49 -26.03 12.99 9.10
C SER A 49 -24.72 12.24 8.92
N ILE A 50 -23.86 12.73 8.02
CA ILE A 50 -22.52 12.20 7.74
C ILE A 50 -21.43 12.95 8.52
N ASP A 51 -21.78 13.56 9.65
CA ASP A 51 -20.90 14.52 10.36
C ASP A 51 -19.51 13.93 10.66
N SER A 52 -19.43 12.69 11.11
CA SER A 52 -18.15 12.03 11.42
C SER A 52 -17.27 11.77 10.20
N PHE A 53 -17.83 11.75 9.00
CA PHE A 53 -17.14 11.39 7.75
C PHE A 53 -17.13 12.53 6.73
N HIS A 54 -17.72 13.69 7.06
CA HIS A 54 -18.02 14.73 6.09
C HIS A 54 -16.76 15.34 5.45
N GLU A 55 -15.59 15.25 6.08
CA GLU A 55 -14.32 15.75 5.53
C GLU A 55 -13.82 14.93 4.33
N ASN A 56 -14.26 13.68 4.21
CA ASN A 56 -13.92 12.77 3.12
C ASN A 56 -14.46 13.25 1.75
N THR A 57 -15.33 14.26 1.72
CA THR A 57 -16.02 14.70 0.50
C THR A 57 -16.38 16.20 0.51
N ILE A 58 -16.25 16.86 -0.64
CA ILE A 58 -16.88 18.17 -0.91
C ILE A 58 -18.34 18.04 -1.37
N ASP A 59 -18.70 16.87 -1.88
CA ASP A 59 -20.02 16.47 -2.36
C ASP A 59 -20.91 16.20 -1.11
N LYS A 60 -21.47 17.25 -0.49
CA LYS A 60 -22.31 17.18 0.73
C LYS A 60 -23.29 18.36 0.88
N ALA A 61 -24.46 18.11 1.47
CA ALA A 61 -25.45 19.14 1.82
C ALA A 61 -25.25 19.62 3.27
N ALA A 62 -25.34 20.92 3.54
CA ALA A 62 -25.16 21.48 4.89
C ALA A 62 -26.43 22.18 5.38
N ILE A 63 -26.93 21.78 6.55
CA ILE A 63 -28.18 22.27 7.15
C ILE A 63 -27.98 22.37 8.67
N ASP A 64 -28.18 23.57 9.23
CA ASP A 64 -28.15 23.83 10.68
C ASP A 64 -26.91 23.26 11.40
N GLY A 65 -25.74 23.35 10.75
CA GLY A 65 -24.45 22.87 11.30
C GLY A 65 -24.17 21.38 11.09
N HIS A 66 -25.11 20.62 10.51
CA HIS A 66 -24.95 19.20 10.16
C HIS A 66 -24.76 18.99 8.66
N TYR A 67 -24.11 17.89 8.31
CA TYR A 67 -23.81 17.50 6.94
C TYR A 67 -24.59 16.24 6.53
N TYR A 68 -25.11 16.22 5.31
CA TYR A 68 -25.96 15.15 4.80
C TYR A 68 -25.56 14.74 3.38
N LEU A 69 -25.98 13.53 3.00
CA LEU A 69 -25.92 13.06 1.63
C LEU A 69 -26.75 13.98 0.72
N GLU A 70 -26.13 14.54 -0.31
CA GLU A 70 -26.79 15.37 -1.32
C GLU A 70 -27.31 14.56 -2.52
N LYS A 71 -26.76 13.35 -2.71
CA LYS A 71 -27.15 12.41 -3.78
C LYS A 71 -28.35 11.57 -3.38
N SER A 72 -28.85 10.79 -4.33
CA SER A 72 -29.78 9.72 -4.00
C SER A 72 -29.14 8.66 -3.08
N PRO A 73 -29.86 8.19 -2.05
CA PRO A 73 -29.34 7.23 -1.08
C PRO A 73 -29.34 5.79 -1.58
N VAL A 74 -29.86 5.49 -2.78
CA VAL A 74 -30.01 4.10 -3.25
C VAL A 74 -28.69 3.34 -3.26
N VAL A 75 -27.62 3.95 -3.77
CA VAL A 75 -26.29 3.30 -3.80
C VAL A 75 -25.79 3.04 -2.39
N SER A 76 -25.96 4.00 -1.49
CA SER A 76 -25.56 3.87 -0.08
C SER A 76 -26.31 2.74 0.63
N TYR A 77 -27.62 2.61 0.39
CA TYR A 77 -28.41 1.51 0.94
C TYR A 77 -27.98 0.15 0.39
N LEU A 78 -27.54 0.07 -0.88
CA LEU A 78 -26.99 -1.16 -1.44
C LEU A 78 -25.66 -1.55 -0.78
N THR A 79 -24.85 -0.58 -0.36
CA THR A 79 -23.55 -0.82 0.28
C THR A 79 -23.59 -0.92 1.80
N LEU A 80 -24.73 -0.59 2.42
CA LEU A 80 -24.94 -0.67 3.86
C LEU A 80 -24.58 -2.02 4.49
N PRO A 81 -24.86 -3.20 3.89
CA PRO A 81 -24.47 -4.47 4.49
C PRO A 81 -22.95 -4.61 4.69
N VAL A 82 -22.14 -4.03 3.81
CA VAL A 82 -20.67 -4.05 3.94
C VAL A 82 -20.23 -3.14 5.08
N ALA A 83 -20.81 -1.94 5.16
CA ALA A 83 -20.56 -1.02 6.26
C ALA A 83 -20.97 -1.62 7.61
N TRP A 84 -22.12 -2.30 7.68
CA TRP A 84 -22.62 -2.94 8.89
C TRP A 84 -21.77 -4.14 9.34
N VAL A 85 -21.24 -4.92 8.40
CA VAL A 85 -20.24 -5.94 8.74
C VAL A 85 -18.98 -5.27 9.30
N GLY A 86 -18.54 -4.14 8.72
CA GLY A 86 -17.44 -3.35 9.25
C GLY A 86 -17.66 -2.86 10.69
N SER A 87 -18.88 -2.41 11.01
CA SER A 87 -19.23 -1.90 12.35
C SER A 87 -19.30 -2.98 13.43
N ILE A 88 -19.26 -4.27 13.06
CA ILE A 88 -19.09 -5.37 14.03
C ILE A 88 -17.65 -5.41 14.55
N PHE A 89 -16.67 -5.00 13.73
CA PHE A 89 -15.25 -5.13 14.03
C PHE A 89 -14.59 -3.82 14.46
N TRP A 90 -15.13 -2.67 14.03
CA TRP A 90 -14.51 -1.36 14.23
C TRP A 90 -15.51 -0.32 14.72
N THR A 91 -14.99 0.71 15.37
CA THR A 91 -15.72 1.94 15.75
C THR A 91 -15.52 3.07 14.71
N THR A 92 -16.21 4.19 14.90
CA THR A 92 -16.01 5.41 14.08
C THR A 92 -14.60 5.98 14.27
N GLU A 93 -14.13 6.05 15.52
CA GLU A 93 -12.77 6.51 15.86
C GLU A 93 -11.70 5.60 15.23
N ASP A 94 -11.95 4.29 15.22
CA ASP A 94 -11.10 3.29 14.56
C ASP A 94 -10.92 3.54 13.06
N LEU A 95 -11.98 3.95 12.36
CA LEU A 95 -11.93 4.26 10.93
C LEU A 95 -11.14 5.55 10.68
N GLN A 96 -11.35 6.56 11.51
CA GLN A 96 -10.66 7.85 11.41
C GLN A 96 -9.17 7.75 11.78
N ALA A 97 -8.82 6.95 12.78
CA ALA A 97 -7.43 6.74 13.18
C ALA A 97 -6.63 5.94 12.13
N GLN A 98 -7.30 5.04 11.40
CA GLN A 98 -6.67 4.11 10.48
C GLN A 98 -7.36 4.10 9.10
N HIS A 99 -6.98 5.06 8.26
CA HIS A 99 -7.63 5.36 6.97
C HIS A 99 -7.79 4.13 6.03
N TRP A 100 -6.87 3.16 6.09
CA TRP A 100 -6.92 1.94 5.28
C TRP A 100 -8.16 1.08 5.57
N ARG A 101 -8.76 1.16 6.76
CA ARG A 101 -9.97 0.40 7.12
C ARG A 101 -11.14 0.82 6.24
N GLY A 102 -11.28 2.13 6.02
CA GLY A 102 -12.25 2.68 5.09
C GLY A 102 -11.97 2.27 3.63
N ASP A 103 -10.70 2.23 3.20
CA ASP A 103 -10.31 1.77 1.85
C ASP A 103 -10.75 0.32 1.59
N ILE A 104 -10.56 -0.55 2.57
CA ILE A 104 -11.01 -1.95 2.51
C ILE A 104 -12.52 -2.04 2.38
N LEU A 105 -13.25 -1.34 3.24
CA LEU A 105 -14.71 -1.38 3.23
C LEU A 105 -15.25 -0.87 1.88
N LEU A 106 -14.64 0.18 1.33
CA LEU A 106 -14.98 0.68 0.00
C LEU A 106 -14.67 -0.35 -1.10
N TYR A 107 -13.51 -1.01 -1.03
CA TYR A 107 -13.15 -2.05 -2.00
C TYR A 107 -14.10 -3.26 -1.91
N PHE A 108 -14.45 -3.72 -0.70
CA PHE A 108 -15.43 -4.79 -0.50
C PHE A 108 -16.82 -4.41 -1.00
N ALA A 109 -17.24 -3.16 -0.79
CA ALA A 109 -18.48 -2.65 -1.38
C ALA A 109 -18.44 -2.72 -2.92
N GLY A 110 -17.28 -2.41 -3.52
CA GLY A 110 -17.03 -2.63 -4.95
C GLY A 110 -17.20 -4.09 -5.38
N ILE A 111 -16.46 -5.03 -4.76
CA ILE A 111 -16.39 -6.42 -5.26
C ILE A 111 -17.58 -7.29 -4.85
N LEU A 112 -18.29 -6.98 -3.75
CA LEU A 112 -19.40 -7.78 -3.23
C LEU A 112 -20.77 -7.25 -3.65
N ILE A 113 -20.89 -5.96 -3.95
CA ILE A 113 -22.16 -5.32 -4.30
C ILE A 113 -22.16 -4.87 -5.77
N LEU A 114 -21.27 -3.94 -6.12
CA LEU A 114 -21.30 -3.29 -7.44
C LEU A 114 -20.89 -4.25 -8.57
N ALA A 115 -19.72 -4.89 -8.46
CA ALA A 115 -19.20 -5.77 -9.49
C ALA A 115 -20.14 -6.96 -9.78
N PRO A 116 -20.73 -7.65 -8.78
CA PRO A 116 -21.72 -8.70 -9.02
C PRO A 116 -23.00 -8.18 -9.66
N LEU A 117 -23.47 -6.99 -9.27
CA LEU A 117 -24.65 -6.35 -9.87
C LEU A 117 -24.42 -6.08 -11.37
N SER A 118 -23.28 -5.47 -11.72
CA SER A 118 -22.89 -5.21 -13.11
C SER A 118 -22.67 -6.50 -13.90
N ALA A 119 -22.00 -7.51 -13.33
CA ALA A 119 -21.80 -8.80 -13.98
C ALA A 119 -23.12 -9.54 -14.22
N GLY A 120 -24.04 -9.49 -13.25
CA GLY A 120 -25.40 -10.01 -13.36
C GLY A 120 -26.20 -9.29 -14.45
N ALA A 121 -26.04 -7.97 -14.59
CA ALA A 121 -26.61 -7.21 -15.69
C ALA A 121 -26.04 -7.64 -17.04
N GLY A 122 -24.75 -7.98 -17.14
CA GLY A 122 -24.15 -8.58 -18.34
C GLY A 122 -24.78 -9.92 -18.73
N VAL A 123 -25.09 -10.78 -17.74
CA VAL A 123 -25.84 -12.02 -17.97
C VAL A 123 -27.26 -11.73 -18.46
N CYS A 124 -27.96 -10.76 -17.84
CA CYS A 124 -29.31 -10.38 -18.26
C CYS A 124 -29.31 -9.76 -19.67
N PHE A 125 -28.32 -8.95 -20.01
CA PHE A 125 -28.13 -8.37 -21.33
C PHE A 125 -27.93 -9.44 -22.39
N ARG A 126 -27.06 -10.43 -22.13
CA ARG A 126 -26.90 -11.61 -22.99
C ARG A 126 -28.24 -12.29 -23.29
N GLN A 127 -29.05 -12.52 -22.26
CA GLN A 127 -30.34 -13.18 -22.42
C GLN A 127 -31.32 -12.29 -23.18
N LEU A 128 -31.30 -10.98 -22.93
CA LEU A 128 -32.13 -10.00 -23.62
C LEU A 128 -31.85 -9.99 -25.13
N LEU A 129 -30.59 -10.08 -25.56
CA LEU A 129 -30.25 -10.21 -26.99
C LEU A 129 -30.94 -11.42 -27.65
N ARG A 130 -31.04 -12.55 -26.93
CA ARG A 130 -31.71 -13.76 -27.42
C ARG A 130 -33.22 -13.71 -27.33
N VAL A 131 -33.78 -13.01 -26.34
CA VAL A 131 -35.23 -12.74 -26.25
C VAL A 131 -35.67 -11.87 -27.43
N LEU A 132 -34.83 -10.90 -27.82
CA LEU A 132 -35.10 -10.00 -28.94
C LEU A 132 -34.84 -10.66 -30.29
N ASN A 133 -33.84 -11.53 -30.38
CA ASN A 133 -33.55 -12.35 -31.54
C ASN A 133 -33.31 -13.82 -31.16
N PRO A 134 -34.35 -14.68 -31.21
CA PRO A 134 -34.22 -16.09 -30.86
C PRO A 134 -33.24 -16.88 -31.74
N THR A 135 -32.94 -16.40 -32.96
CA THR A 135 -32.00 -17.05 -33.88
C THR A 135 -30.53 -16.78 -33.53
N LEU A 136 -30.27 -15.85 -32.59
CA LEU A 136 -28.92 -15.53 -32.16
C LEU A 136 -28.33 -16.68 -31.34
N SER A 137 -27.21 -17.24 -31.83
CA SER A 137 -26.56 -18.39 -31.20
C SER A 137 -26.02 -18.06 -29.81
N GLU A 138 -25.93 -19.08 -28.96
CA GLU A 138 -25.40 -19.00 -27.59
C GLU A 138 -24.05 -18.29 -27.53
N GLY A 139 -23.12 -18.65 -28.42
CA GLY A 139 -21.77 -18.10 -28.47
C GLY A 139 -21.73 -16.63 -28.91
N LYS A 140 -22.54 -16.25 -29.91
CA LYS A 140 -22.62 -14.85 -30.37
C LYS A 140 -23.22 -13.94 -29.30
N ALA A 141 -24.29 -14.38 -28.64
CA ALA A 141 -24.89 -13.62 -27.55
C ALA A 141 -23.90 -13.44 -26.37
N THR A 142 -23.13 -14.49 -26.04
CA THR A 142 -22.05 -14.41 -25.04
C THR A 142 -20.99 -13.39 -25.45
N LEU A 143 -20.47 -13.50 -26.67
CA LEU A 143 -19.45 -12.58 -27.19
C LEU A 143 -19.92 -11.12 -27.14
N LEU A 144 -21.11 -10.83 -27.67
CA LEU A 144 -21.65 -9.47 -27.72
C LEU A 144 -21.86 -8.89 -26.31
N ALA A 145 -22.34 -9.69 -25.36
CA ALA A 145 -22.51 -9.23 -23.98
C ALA A 145 -21.17 -8.88 -23.31
N VAL A 146 -20.13 -9.72 -23.52
CA VAL A 146 -18.79 -9.44 -23.01
C VAL A 146 -18.20 -8.18 -23.67
N LEU A 147 -18.34 -8.04 -24.99
CA LEU A 147 -17.87 -6.86 -25.72
C LEU A 147 -18.58 -5.58 -25.23
N VAL A 148 -19.89 -5.59 -25.01
CA VAL A 148 -20.60 -4.40 -24.52
C VAL A 148 -20.09 -3.98 -23.15
N PHE A 149 -19.86 -4.92 -22.23
CA PHE A 149 -19.45 -4.59 -20.87
C PHE A 149 -17.95 -4.29 -20.72
N LEU A 150 -17.08 -4.79 -21.60
CA LEU A 150 -15.62 -4.56 -21.55
C LEU A 150 -15.12 -3.55 -22.59
N CYS A 151 -15.86 -3.29 -23.66
CA CYS A 151 -15.47 -2.34 -24.71
C CYS A 151 -16.25 -1.02 -24.63
N THR A 152 -16.95 -0.74 -23.53
CA THR A 152 -17.63 0.54 -23.33
C THR A 152 -17.37 1.07 -21.93
N LEU A 153 -17.86 2.29 -21.65
CA LEU A 153 -17.75 2.90 -20.31
C LEU A 153 -18.40 2.05 -19.20
N ALA A 154 -19.18 1.01 -19.52
CA ALA A 154 -19.64 0.07 -18.51
C ALA A 154 -18.50 -0.54 -17.68
N TRP A 155 -17.29 -0.71 -18.25
CA TRP A 155 -16.16 -1.30 -17.52
C TRP A 155 -15.60 -0.38 -16.43
N PRO A 156 -15.08 0.83 -16.73
CA PRO A 156 -14.51 1.68 -15.68
C PRO A 156 -15.53 2.03 -14.59
N TYR A 157 -16.78 2.30 -14.95
CA TYR A 157 -17.84 2.62 -13.97
C TYR A 157 -18.36 1.40 -13.19
N SER A 158 -18.01 0.17 -13.57
CA SER A 158 -18.25 -1.01 -12.73
C SER A 158 -17.21 -1.17 -11.60
N THR A 159 -16.19 -0.30 -11.56
CA THR A 159 -15.11 -0.32 -10.54
C THR A 159 -15.21 0.83 -9.52
N MET A 160 -16.23 1.70 -9.63
CA MET A 160 -16.42 2.88 -8.77
C MET A 160 -17.87 2.97 -8.30
N LEU A 161 -18.12 3.41 -7.05
CA LEU A 161 -19.47 3.56 -6.49
C LEU A 161 -20.21 4.81 -7.02
N PHE A 162 -20.20 5.00 -8.34
CA PHE A 162 -21.01 6.00 -9.04
C PHE A 162 -22.39 5.39 -9.33
N GLY A 163 -23.46 6.18 -9.21
CA GLY A 163 -24.82 5.69 -9.44
C GLY A 163 -25.12 5.29 -10.88
N HIS A 164 -24.35 5.77 -11.86
CA HIS A 164 -24.64 5.58 -13.28
C HIS A 164 -24.66 4.11 -13.74
N GLN A 165 -23.65 3.31 -13.36
CA GLN A 165 -23.61 1.90 -13.75
C GLN A 165 -24.59 1.04 -12.95
N VAL A 166 -24.89 1.42 -11.70
CA VAL A 166 -25.96 0.81 -10.90
C VAL A 166 -27.31 1.02 -11.60
N ALA A 167 -27.63 2.25 -12.00
CA ALA A 167 -28.85 2.55 -12.74
C ALA A 167 -28.92 1.80 -14.09
N ALA A 168 -27.81 1.74 -14.85
CA ALA A 168 -27.72 0.97 -16.08
C ALA A 168 -28.05 -0.52 -15.84
N SER A 169 -27.50 -1.09 -14.77
CA SER A 169 -27.70 -2.49 -14.38
C SER A 169 -29.16 -2.76 -14.01
N LEU A 170 -29.77 -1.89 -13.20
CA LEU A 170 -31.18 -1.97 -12.82
C LEU A 170 -32.12 -1.87 -14.04
N LEU A 171 -31.83 -0.99 -15.00
CA LEU A 171 -32.58 -0.87 -16.25
C LEU A 171 -32.54 -2.17 -17.07
N ILE A 172 -31.35 -2.78 -17.23
CA ILE A 172 -31.20 -4.03 -18.00
C ILE A 172 -31.93 -5.19 -17.31
N VAL A 173 -31.72 -5.36 -16.00
CA VAL A 173 -32.33 -6.46 -15.25
C VAL A 173 -33.85 -6.30 -15.24
N GLY A 174 -34.34 -5.08 -15.02
CA GLY A 174 -35.77 -4.75 -15.09
C GLY A 174 -36.36 -5.07 -16.46
N LEU A 175 -35.73 -4.62 -17.55
CA LEU A 175 -36.17 -4.89 -18.91
C LEU A 175 -36.18 -6.40 -19.24
N TYR A 176 -35.15 -7.14 -18.84
CA TYR A 176 -35.08 -8.59 -19.02
C TYR A 176 -36.21 -9.32 -18.25
N LEU A 177 -36.45 -8.97 -16.99
CA LEU A 177 -37.52 -9.57 -16.20
C LEU A 177 -38.90 -9.27 -16.77
N GLY A 178 -39.11 -8.04 -17.27
CA GLY A 178 -40.39 -7.63 -17.86
C GLY A 178 -40.69 -8.27 -19.21
N LEU A 179 -39.66 -8.66 -19.97
CA LEU A 179 -39.80 -9.29 -21.29
C LEU A 179 -39.79 -10.82 -21.27
N THR A 180 -39.48 -11.47 -20.14
CA THR A 180 -39.41 -12.93 -20.06
C THR A 180 -40.63 -13.55 -19.38
N GLU A 181 -41.21 -14.56 -20.04
CA GLU A 181 -42.33 -15.31 -19.49
C GLU A 181 -41.90 -16.27 -18.36
N ALA A 182 -42.76 -16.46 -17.36
CA ALA A 182 -42.56 -17.41 -16.28
C ALA A 182 -43.46 -18.65 -16.46
N ARG A 183 -43.07 -19.77 -15.81
CA ARG A 183 -43.79 -21.05 -15.91
C ARG A 183 -45.19 -21.03 -15.27
N THR A 184 -45.43 -20.11 -14.34
CA THR A 184 -46.71 -19.98 -13.63
C THR A 184 -47.17 -18.53 -13.64
N LYS A 185 -48.49 -18.31 -13.60
CA LYS A 185 -49.09 -16.97 -13.56
C LYS A 185 -48.56 -16.14 -12.38
N LEU A 186 -48.48 -16.73 -11.18
CA LEU A 186 -47.97 -16.07 -9.98
C LEU A 186 -46.53 -15.57 -10.16
N LEU A 187 -45.65 -16.41 -10.72
CA LEU A 187 -44.27 -16.03 -10.96
C LEU A 187 -44.14 -14.96 -12.05
N SER A 188 -45.03 -14.95 -13.05
CA SER A 188 -45.10 -13.87 -14.05
C SER A 188 -45.48 -12.54 -13.41
N TYR A 189 -46.44 -12.53 -12.46
CA TYR A 189 -46.78 -11.32 -11.71
C TYR A 189 -45.61 -10.82 -10.85
N PHE A 190 -44.95 -11.72 -10.12
CA PHE A 190 -43.80 -11.37 -9.30
C PHE A 190 -42.65 -10.79 -10.14
N ARG A 191 -42.34 -11.40 -11.29
CA ARG A 191 -41.33 -10.86 -12.21
C ARG A 191 -41.71 -9.49 -12.77
N MET A 192 -42.98 -9.30 -13.11
CA MET A 192 -43.46 -8.01 -13.60
C MET A 192 -43.34 -6.93 -12.51
N ALA A 193 -43.79 -7.23 -11.29
CA ALA A 193 -43.63 -6.35 -10.14
C ALA A 193 -42.15 -6.01 -9.88
N ALA A 194 -41.28 -7.01 -9.86
CA ALA A 194 -39.84 -6.82 -9.71
C ALA A 194 -39.24 -5.99 -10.86
N ALA A 195 -39.66 -6.22 -12.11
CA ALA A 195 -39.19 -5.46 -13.26
C ALA A 195 -39.46 -3.96 -13.08
N PHE A 196 -40.70 -3.58 -12.77
CA PHE A 196 -41.07 -2.18 -12.59
C PHE A 196 -40.50 -1.56 -11.31
N ALA A 197 -40.35 -2.35 -10.23
CA ALA A 197 -39.65 -1.90 -9.03
C ALA A 197 -38.18 -1.58 -9.33
N LEU A 198 -37.48 -2.40 -10.13
CA LEU A 198 -36.10 -2.13 -10.55
C LEU A 198 -36.01 -0.91 -11.49
N LEU A 199 -36.99 -0.72 -12.38
CA LEU A 199 -37.06 0.49 -13.21
C LEU A 199 -37.25 1.74 -12.34
N GLY A 200 -38.16 1.71 -11.35
CA GLY A 200 -38.35 2.79 -10.38
C GLY A 200 -37.10 3.04 -9.54
N LEU A 201 -36.41 1.97 -9.12
CA LEU A 201 -35.15 2.06 -8.38
C LEU A 201 -34.03 2.66 -9.23
N ALA A 202 -33.99 2.38 -10.54
CA ALA A 202 -33.03 3.01 -11.46
C ALA A 202 -33.23 4.54 -11.51
N VAL A 203 -34.48 5.00 -11.62
CA VAL A 203 -34.83 6.42 -11.55
C VAL A 203 -34.44 7.02 -10.22
N CYS A 204 -34.72 6.32 -9.12
CA CYS A 204 -34.33 6.78 -7.79
C CYS A 204 -32.82 6.82 -7.65
N THR A 205 -32.06 5.94 -8.29
CA THR A 205 -30.58 5.95 -8.27
C THR A 205 -30.02 7.16 -9.01
N GLU A 206 -30.55 7.45 -10.20
CA GLU A 206 -30.14 8.55 -11.07
C GLU A 206 -31.37 9.15 -11.76
N TYR A 207 -31.83 10.32 -11.33
CA TYR A 207 -33.08 10.92 -11.79
C TYR A 207 -33.21 11.07 -13.31
N PRO A 208 -32.16 11.46 -14.07
CA PRO A 208 -32.25 11.58 -15.53
C PRO A 208 -32.60 10.26 -16.23
N THR A 209 -32.42 9.12 -15.57
CA THR A 209 -32.77 7.81 -16.15
C THR A 209 -34.26 7.56 -16.24
N ALA A 210 -35.11 8.48 -15.74
CA ALA A 210 -36.57 8.44 -15.92
C ALA A 210 -36.98 8.21 -17.38
N ILE A 211 -36.33 8.88 -18.33
CA ILE A 211 -36.63 8.71 -19.77
C ILE A 211 -36.25 7.30 -20.28
N LEU A 212 -35.15 6.72 -19.76
CA LEU A 212 -34.72 5.38 -20.11
C LEU A 212 -35.62 4.31 -19.47
N ALA A 213 -36.00 4.51 -18.21
CA ALA A 213 -36.94 3.63 -17.50
C ALA A 213 -38.32 3.64 -18.17
N ALA A 214 -38.80 4.82 -18.60
CA ALA A 214 -40.03 4.96 -19.37
C ALA A 214 -39.92 4.20 -20.72
N SER A 215 -38.78 4.28 -21.40
CA SER A 215 -38.52 3.49 -22.60
C SER A 215 -38.59 1.98 -22.35
N CYS A 216 -37.93 1.48 -21.29
CA CYS A 216 -38.02 0.08 -20.89
C CYS A 216 -39.47 -0.34 -20.60
N ALA A 217 -40.22 0.49 -19.86
CA ALA A 217 -41.63 0.24 -19.57
C ALA A 217 -42.49 0.19 -20.84
N LEU A 218 -42.28 1.11 -21.80
CA LEU A 218 -42.95 1.10 -23.09
C LEU A 218 -42.64 -0.17 -23.89
N ILE A 219 -41.38 -0.61 -23.90
CA ILE A 219 -40.95 -1.84 -24.57
C ILE A 219 -41.66 -3.06 -23.96
N ILE A 220 -41.76 -3.12 -22.63
CA ILE A 220 -42.50 -4.17 -21.92
C ILE A 220 -43.98 -4.13 -22.30
N LEU A 221 -44.60 -2.94 -22.31
CA LEU A 221 -46.01 -2.74 -22.67
C LEU A 221 -46.32 -3.15 -24.11
N PHE A 222 -45.44 -2.87 -25.08
CA PHE A 222 -45.63 -3.27 -26.47
C PHE A 222 -45.69 -4.78 -26.66
N ARG A 223 -44.97 -5.54 -25.81
CA ARG A 223 -44.97 -7.01 -25.83
C ARG A 223 -45.93 -7.66 -24.84
N ALA A 224 -46.52 -6.89 -23.92
CA ALA A 224 -47.46 -7.41 -22.94
C ALA A 224 -48.81 -7.78 -23.57
N ARG A 225 -49.30 -9.00 -23.26
CA ARG A 225 -50.64 -9.46 -23.68
C ARG A 225 -51.78 -8.76 -22.93
N ARG A 226 -51.56 -8.36 -21.67
CA ARG A 226 -52.56 -7.68 -20.80
C ARG A 226 -52.08 -6.29 -20.39
N ARG A 227 -52.15 -5.33 -21.31
CA ARG A 227 -51.58 -3.98 -21.12
C ARG A 227 -52.11 -3.25 -19.89
N GLY A 228 -53.42 -3.24 -19.64
CA GLY A 228 -54.01 -2.57 -18.47
C GLY A 228 -53.46 -3.05 -17.13
N MET A 229 -53.27 -4.37 -17.01
CA MET A 229 -52.73 -5.01 -15.81
C MET A 229 -51.23 -4.71 -15.62
N VAL A 230 -50.46 -4.67 -16.72
CA VAL A 230 -49.05 -4.26 -16.67
C VAL A 230 -48.91 -2.79 -16.32
N MET A 231 -49.80 -1.92 -16.80
CA MET A 231 -49.81 -0.50 -16.40
C MET A 231 -50.15 -0.33 -14.91
N LEU A 232 -51.17 -1.03 -14.40
CA LEU A 232 -51.58 -0.95 -12.99
C LEU A 232 -50.49 -1.48 -12.04
N VAL A 233 -50.04 -2.73 -12.25
CA VAL A 233 -48.98 -3.35 -11.43
C VAL A 233 -47.67 -2.61 -11.60
N GLY A 234 -47.35 -2.22 -12.84
CA GLY A 234 -46.12 -1.52 -13.15
C GLY A 234 -46.04 -0.14 -12.50
N ALA A 235 -47.12 0.64 -12.57
CA ALA A 235 -47.18 1.95 -11.90
C ALA A 235 -47.05 1.79 -10.38
N ALA A 236 -47.81 0.88 -9.76
CA ALA A 236 -47.76 0.67 -8.32
C ALA A 236 -46.35 0.25 -7.84
N CYS A 237 -45.70 -0.68 -8.54
CA CYS A 237 -44.38 -1.17 -8.15
C CYS A 237 -43.25 -0.18 -8.45
N ALA A 238 -43.35 0.60 -9.54
CA ALA A 238 -42.38 1.65 -9.84
C ALA A 238 -42.47 2.85 -8.88
N LEU A 239 -43.66 3.12 -8.32
CA LEU A 239 -43.88 4.18 -7.33
C LEU A 239 -43.30 3.84 -5.95
N LEU A 240 -43.16 2.56 -5.58
CA LEU A 240 -42.69 2.18 -4.25
C LEU A 240 -41.28 2.74 -3.91
N PRO A 241 -40.23 2.55 -4.76
CA PRO A 241 -38.94 3.19 -4.53
C PRO A 241 -39.02 4.72 -4.45
N PHE A 242 -39.93 5.32 -5.22
CA PHE A 242 -40.14 6.77 -5.22
C PHE A 242 -40.72 7.25 -3.90
N VAL A 243 -41.72 6.57 -3.34
CA VAL A 243 -42.28 6.89 -2.01
C VAL A 243 -41.20 6.79 -0.94
N LEU A 244 -40.35 5.75 -0.98
CA LEU A 244 -39.24 5.61 -0.02
C LEU A 244 -38.22 6.75 -0.15
N LEU A 245 -37.92 7.20 -1.36
CA LEU A 245 -37.08 8.37 -1.59
C LEU A 245 -37.72 9.66 -1.06
N LEU A 246 -39.03 9.87 -1.28
CA LEU A 246 -39.74 11.04 -0.76
C LEU A 246 -39.74 11.07 0.77
N LEU A 247 -39.93 9.91 1.42
CA LEU A 247 -39.83 9.78 2.87
C LEU A 247 -38.42 10.09 3.37
N HIS A 248 -37.39 9.59 2.69
CA HIS A 248 -36.00 9.91 3.00
C HIS A 248 -35.74 11.41 2.92
N ASN A 249 -36.14 12.05 1.82
CA ASN A 249 -35.99 13.49 1.64
C ASN A 249 -36.76 14.28 2.72
N TRP A 250 -37.96 13.84 3.09
CA TRP A 250 -38.74 14.47 4.15
C TRP A 250 -38.05 14.37 5.51
N MET A 251 -37.47 13.23 5.85
CA MET A 251 -36.75 13.03 7.12
C MET A 251 -35.50 13.92 7.25
N ILE A 252 -34.79 14.21 6.15
CA ILE A 252 -33.55 15.00 6.17
C ILE A 252 -33.81 16.48 5.92
N PHE A 253 -34.65 16.80 4.94
CA PHE A 253 -34.84 18.16 4.43
C PHE A 253 -36.15 18.82 4.87
N GLY A 254 -37.00 18.11 5.63
CA GLY A 254 -38.33 18.59 6.05
C GLY A 254 -39.36 18.68 4.91
N SER A 255 -39.00 18.29 3.69
CA SER A 255 -39.87 18.32 2.51
C SER A 255 -39.59 17.13 1.58
N PRO A 256 -40.62 16.40 1.11
CA PRO A 256 -40.41 15.28 0.19
C PRO A 256 -39.85 15.73 -1.17
N TRP A 257 -40.05 16.99 -1.54
CA TRP A 257 -39.64 17.57 -2.82
C TRP A 257 -38.27 18.26 -2.77
N ALA A 258 -37.68 18.40 -1.59
CA ALA A 258 -36.37 18.99 -1.44
C ALA A 258 -35.29 18.01 -1.93
N LEU A 259 -34.40 18.51 -2.79
CA LEU A 259 -33.24 17.77 -3.28
C LEU A 259 -31.99 18.30 -2.56
N GLY A 260 -31.10 17.40 -2.14
CA GLY A 260 -29.86 17.77 -1.47
C GLY A 260 -28.96 18.72 -2.28
N TYR A 261 -28.99 18.61 -3.61
CA TYR A 261 -28.32 19.55 -4.53
C TYR A 261 -28.74 21.03 -4.36
N GLY A 262 -29.96 21.30 -3.87
CA GLY A 262 -30.45 22.66 -3.60
C GLY A 262 -29.94 23.28 -2.29
N LYS A 263 -29.21 22.52 -1.47
CA LYS A 263 -28.69 22.91 -0.15
C LYS A 263 -27.16 22.86 -0.07
N LEU A 264 -26.50 22.96 -1.22
CA LEU A 264 -25.04 23.07 -1.32
C LEU A 264 -24.58 24.49 -0.91
N GLN A 265 -24.43 24.77 0.39
CA GLN A 265 -23.92 26.07 0.87
C GLN A 265 -22.44 26.28 0.45
N GLY A 266 -22.10 27.51 0.05
CA GLY A 266 -20.72 27.99 -0.04
C GLY A 266 -19.81 27.39 -1.14
N SER A 267 -20.30 26.46 -1.97
CA SER A 267 -19.49 25.78 -2.99
C SER A 267 -19.68 26.35 -4.40
N ARG A 268 -18.68 26.15 -5.27
CA ARG A 268 -18.71 26.46 -6.72
C ARG A 268 -19.90 25.83 -7.47
N PHE A 269 -20.62 24.89 -6.85
CA PHE A 269 -21.73 24.14 -7.44
C PHE A 269 -23.11 24.80 -7.24
N GLY A 270 -23.29 25.60 -6.18
CA GLY A 270 -24.58 26.21 -5.87
C GLY A 270 -25.10 27.17 -6.96
N ALA A 271 -24.21 27.95 -7.57
CA ALA A 271 -24.55 28.90 -8.63
C ALA A 271 -24.99 28.23 -9.94
N GLY A 272 -24.50 27.02 -10.25
CA GLY A 272 -24.98 26.27 -11.42
C GLY A 272 -26.35 25.65 -11.17
N MET A 273 -26.57 25.12 -9.96
CA MET A 273 -27.82 24.46 -9.58
C MET A 273 -29.02 25.41 -9.45
N SER A 274 -28.77 26.72 -9.31
CA SER A 274 -29.82 27.75 -9.30
C SER A 274 -30.31 28.16 -10.70
N THR A 275 -29.74 27.62 -11.78
CA THR A 275 -30.16 27.90 -13.16
C THR A 275 -31.14 26.85 -13.67
N GLY A 276 -32.11 27.25 -14.51
CA GLY A 276 -33.08 26.32 -15.10
C GLY A 276 -33.85 25.49 -14.06
N LEU A 277 -34.14 24.22 -14.39
CA LEU A 277 -34.73 23.26 -13.46
C LEU A 277 -33.60 22.46 -12.78
N TYR A 278 -33.16 22.91 -11.59
CA TYR A 278 -32.05 22.29 -10.83
C TYR A 278 -30.75 22.13 -11.65
N GLY A 279 -30.34 23.19 -12.33
CA GLY A 279 -29.14 23.25 -13.17
C GLY A 279 -29.34 22.78 -14.61
N VAL A 280 -30.55 22.36 -15.01
CA VAL A 280 -30.87 21.95 -16.39
C VAL A 280 -31.61 23.07 -17.13
N ALA A 281 -30.94 23.66 -18.13
CA ALA A 281 -31.49 24.64 -19.05
C ALA A 281 -31.96 24.00 -20.37
N LEU A 282 -32.27 24.82 -21.37
CA LEU A 282 -32.57 24.34 -22.73
C LEU A 282 -31.37 23.55 -23.31
N PRO A 283 -31.61 22.51 -24.13
CA PRO A 283 -30.54 21.71 -24.73
C PRO A 283 -29.55 22.57 -25.52
N SER A 284 -28.26 22.30 -25.33
CA SER A 284 -27.18 22.93 -26.10
C SER A 284 -26.67 21.97 -27.19
N TRP A 285 -26.78 22.37 -28.45
CA TRP A 285 -26.28 21.58 -29.59
C TRP A 285 -24.76 21.38 -29.57
N PRO A 286 -23.93 22.41 -29.28
CA PRO A 286 -22.49 22.21 -29.12
C PRO A 286 -22.14 21.19 -28.03
N ASN A 287 -22.82 21.25 -26.88
CA ASN A 287 -22.59 20.31 -25.78
C ASN A 287 -23.05 18.90 -26.16
N ALA A 288 -24.17 18.76 -26.86
CA ALA A 288 -24.66 17.46 -27.34
C ALA A 288 -23.67 16.80 -28.32
N LEU A 289 -23.09 17.58 -29.25
CA LEU A 289 -22.06 17.08 -30.16
C LEU A 289 -20.79 16.67 -29.42
N GLN A 290 -20.36 17.46 -28.42
CA GLN A 290 -19.22 17.11 -27.57
C GLN A 290 -19.48 15.84 -26.74
N LEU A 291 -20.69 15.65 -26.24
CA LEU A 291 -21.12 14.46 -25.49
C LEU A 291 -21.21 13.20 -26.35
N LEU A 292 -21.42 13.32 -27.66
CA LEU A 292 -21.49 12.17 -28.56
C LEU A 292 -20.15 11.86 -29.22
N PHE A 293 -19.47 12.86 -29.77
CA PHE A 293 -18.32 12.68 -30.65
C PHE A 293 -17.04 13.42 -30.21
N GLY A 294 -17.14 14.30 -29.22
CA GLY A 294 -16.01 15.12 -28.78
C GLY A 294 -14.84 14.29 -28.22
N PRO A 295 -13.58 14.67 -28.48
CA PRO A 295 -12.42 13.99 -27.87
C PRO A 295 -12.32 14.20 -26.35
N TYR A 296 -12.99 15.23 -25.82
CA TYR A 296 -13.06 15.51 -24.39
C TYR A 296 -14.02 14.56 -23.66
N ARG A 297 -15.29 14.49 -24.10
CA ARG A 297 -16.40 13.78 -23.42
C ARG A 297 -17.33 13.00 -24.38
N GLY A 298 -16.85 12.54 -25.52
CA GLY A 298 -17.69 11.89 -26.54
C GLY A 298 -17.98 10.42 -26.26
N LEU A 299 -19.26 10.03 -26.13
CA LEU A 299 -19.66 8.65 -25.90
C LEU A 299 -19.11 7.69 -26.95
N PHE A 300 -19.19 8.06 -28.24
CA PHE A 300 -18.68 7.25 -29.34
C PHE A 300 -17.16 7.35 -29.50
N PHE A 301 -16.53 8.35 -28.90
CA PHE A 301 -15.07 8.43 -28.83
C PHE A 301 -14.50 7.43 -27.81
N TYR A 302 -15.12 7.34 -26.63
CA TYR A 302 -14.72 6.40 -25.57
C TYR A 302 -15.32 4.99 -25.73
N SER A 303 -16.42 4.85 -26.47
CA SER A 303 -17.09 3.58 -26.74
C SER A 303 -17.46 3.41 -28.22
N PRO A 304 -16.50 3.41 -29.17
CA PRO A 304 -16.75 3.24 -30.60
C PRO A 304 -17.64 2.03 -30.98
N LEU A 305 -17.61 0.94 -30.19
CA LEU A 305 -18.48 -0.22 -30.40
C LEU A 305 -19.98 0.16 -30.48
N LEU A 306 -20.40 1.21 -29.77
CA LEU A 306 -21.79 1.67 -29.76
C LEU A 306 -22.27 2.21 -31.10
N LEU A 307 -21.37 2.69 -31.98
CA LEU A 307 -21.72 3.08 -33.35
C LEU A 307 -22.25 1.87 -34.15
N ILE A 308 -21.70 0.68 -33.91
CA ILE A 308 -22.17 -0.56 -34.53
C ILE A 308 -23.55 -0.91 -33.99
N GLY A 309 -23.81 -0.69 -32.70
CA GLY A 309 -25.14 -0.84 -32.11
C GLY A 309 -26.17 0.08 -32.77
N CYS A 310 -25.84 1.37 -32.93
CA CYS A 310 -26.67 2.35 -33.63
C CYS A 310 -26.94 1.93 -35.09
N ALA A 311 -25.91 1.55 -35.84
CA ALA A 311 -26.05 1.14 -37.23
C ALA A 311 -26.86 -0.16 -37.37
N ALA A 312 -26.68 -1.11 -36.45
CA ALA A 312 -27.39 -2.38 -36.45
C ALA A 312 -28.90 -2.21 -36.25
N TYR A 313 -29.36 -1.14 -35.59
CA TYR A 313 -30.80 -0.87 -35.47
C TYR A 313 -31.51 -0.70 -36.82
N ALA A 314 -30.83 -0.15 -37.83
CA ALA A 314 -31.41 0.00 -39.17
C ALA A 314 -31.75 -1.34 -39.84
N LEU A 315 -31.19 -2.45 -39.35
CA LEU A 315 -31.37 -3.79 -39.90
C LEU A 315 -32.47 -4.59 -39.18
N TRP A 316 -33.15 -3.99 -38.21
CA TRP A 316 -34.16 -4.69 -37.43
C TRP A 316 -35.44 -4.92 -38.24
N PRO A 317 -36.13 -6.06 -38.04
CA PRO A 317 -37.46 -6.26 -38.59
C PRO A 317 -38.39 -5.12 -38.18
N ARG A 318 -39.20 -4.62 -39.12
CA ARG A 318 -40.06 -3.42 -38.93
C ARG A 318 -40.80 -3.40 -37.60
N ARG A 319 -41.38 -4.54 -37.18
CA ARG A 319 -42.11 -4.65 -35.90
C ARG A 319 -41.19 -4.48 -34.68
N ALA A 320 -40.03 -5.13 -34.67
CA ALA A 320 -39.06 -5.01 -33.58
C ALA A 320 -38.43 -3.61 -33.56
N PHE A 321 -38.19 -3.02 -34.73
CA PHE A 321 -37.72 -1.64 -34.88
C PHE A 321 -38.69 -0.64 -34.22
N LEU A 322 -39.97 -0.70 -34.56
CA LEU A 322 -41.00 0.18 -33.99
C LEU A 322 -41.19 -0.01 -32.47
N GLN A 323 -41.13 -1.25 -31.99
CA GLN A 323 -41.46 -1.58 -30.59
C GLN A 323 -40.27 -1.50 -29.63
N VAL A 324 -39.03 -1.50 -30.14
CA VAL A 324 -37.81 -1.56 -29.31
C VAL A 324 -36.79 -0.52 -29.72
N ALA A 325 -36.42 -0.48 -31.01
CA ALA A 325 -35.37 0.40 -31.49
C ALA A 325 -35.76 1.87 -31.33
N ILE A 326 -36.95 2.28 -31.78
CA ILE A 326 -37.40 3.67 -31.66
C ILE A 326 -37.44 4.14 -30.20
N PRO A 327 -38.13 3.45 -29.26
CA PRO A 327 -38.09 3.85 -27.85
C PRO A 327 -36.67 3.95 -27.29
N SER A 328 -35.79 3.01 -27.65
CA SER A 328 -34.40 2.99 -27.17
C SER A 328 -33.59 4.17 -27.70
N ILE A 329 -33.71 4.47 -29.00
CA ILE A 329 -33.03 5.59 -29.67
C ILE A 329 -33.54 6.93 -29.12
N VAL A 330 -34.86 7.12 -29.08
CA VAL A 330 -35.48 8.37 -28.62
C VAL A 330 -35.11 8.66 -27.16
N ALA A 331 -35.14 7.65 -26.29
CA ALA A 331 -34.80 7.86 -24.89
C ALA A 331 -33.30 8.10 -24.66
N SER A 332 -32.43 7.39 -25.39
CA SER A 332 -30.97 7.59 -25.30
C SER A 332 -30.58 8.98 -25.83
N PHE A 333 -31.15 9.41 -26.95
CA PHE A 333 -30.94 10.75 -27.49
C PHE A 333 -31.57 11.83 -26.61
N GLY A 334 -32.76 11.59 -26.07
CA GLY A 334 -33.40 12.49 -25.11
C GLY A 334 -32.55 12.70 -23.85
N LEU A 335 -31.89 11.65 -23.33
CA LEU A 335 -30.92 11.81 -22.24
C LEU A 335 -29.73 12.68 -22.66
N VAL A 336 -29.21 12.54 -23.87
CA VAL A 336 -28.15 13.43 -24.39
C VAL A 336 -28.60 14.89 -24.40
N LEU A 337 -29.84 15.17 -24.83
CA LEU A 337 -30.38 16.53 -24.84
C LEU A 337 -30.59 17.10 -23.44
N ILE A 338 -31.03 16.28 -22.48
CA ILE A 338 -31.16 16.69 -21.07
C ILE A 338 -29.79 17.05 -20.50
N ILE A 339 -28.80 16.17 -20.68
CA ILE A 339 -27.46 16.40 -20.15
C ILE A 339 -26.74 17.54 -20.88
N SER A 340 -27.03 17.80 -22.15
CA SER A 340 -26.41 18.91 -22.87
C SER A 340 -26.83 20.29 -22.34
N GLY A 341 -28.04 20.39 -21.78
CA GLY A 341 -28.55 21.59 -21.09
C GLY A 341 -28.13 21.69 -19.63
N TYR A 342 -27.46 20.67 -19.07
CA TYR A 342 -27.04 20.66 -17.67
C TYR A 342 -25.80 21.55 -17.45
N SER A 343 -25.81 22.36 -16.38
CA SER A 343 -24.73 23.30 -16.02
C SER A 343 -23.37 22.62 -15.83
N TYR A 344 -23.36 21.34 -15.48
CA TYR A 344 -22.16 20.51 -15.36
C TYR A 344 -22.18 19.36 -16.38
N TRP A 345 -22.61 19.60 -17.62
CA TRP A 345 -22.69 18.62 -18.70
C TRP A 345 -21.41 17.78 -18.87
N GLN A 346 -20.24 18.39 -18.63
CA GLN A 346 -18.93 17.74 -18.69
C GLN A 346 -18.70 16.67 -17.61
N GLY A 347 -19.54 16.63 -16.56
CA GLY A 347 -19.48 15.61 -15.52
C GLY A 347 -18.31 15.73 -14.54
N GLY A 348 -17.65 16.88 -14.45
CA GLY A 348 -16.54 17.11 -13.52
C GLY A 348 -15.33 16.18 -13.76
N VAL A 349 -14.65 15.79 -12.68
CA VAL A 349 -13.55 14.80 -12.74
C VAL A 349 -14.12 13.41 -13.01
N CYS A 350 -13.84 12.85 -14.19
CA CYS A 350 -14.35 11.54 -14.61
C CYS A 350 -13.70 11.05 -15.93
N PHE A 351 -14.04 9.84 -16.36
CA PHE A 351 -13.63 9.24 -17.64
C PHE A 351 -14.80 9.19 -18.63
N GLY A 352 -14.68 9.89 -19.76
CA GLY A 352 -15.78 10.02 -20.74
C GLY A 352 -17.01 10.76 -20.20
N PRO A 353 -18.16 10.73 -20.91
CA PRO A 353 -19.42 11.33 -20.47
C PRO A 353 -20.16 10.44 -19.46
N ARG A 354 -19.77 10.51 -18.18
CA ARG A 354 -20.31 9.64 -17.11
C ARG A 354 -21.85 9.57 -17.04
N HIS A 355 -22.51 10.70 -17.30
CA HIS A 355 -23.97 10.82 -17.22
C HIS A 355 -24.71 10.02 -18.32
N LEU A 356 -24.02 9.63 -19.40
CA LEU A 356 -24.60 8.85 -20.49
C LEU A 356 -24.41 7.33 -20.32
N VAL A 357 -23.64 6.88 -19.34
CA VAL A 357 -23.44 5.44 -19.04
C VAL A 357 -24.77 4.65 -18.93
N PRO A 358 -25.85 5.17 -18.30
CA PRO A 358 -27.12 4.46 -18.25
C PRO A 358 -27.77 4.19 -19.62
N SER A 359 -27.43 4.94 -20.67
CA SER A 359 -27.97 4.73 -22.02
C SER A 359 -27.28 3.61 -22.79
N ILE A 360 -26.06 3.23 -22.39
CA ILE A 360 -25.22 2.24 -23.09
C ILE A 360 -25.98 0.94 -23.39
N PRO A 361 -26.72 0.34 -22.45
CA PRO A 361 -27.43 -0.90 -22.73
C PRO A 361 -28.51 -0.76 -23.79
N LEU A 362 -29.26 0.34 -23.79
CA LEU A 362 -30.31 0.60 -24.78
C LEU A 362 -29.73 0.92 -26.15
N ILE A 363 -28.57 1.56 -26.24
CA ILE A 363 -27.87 1.73 -27.52
C ILE A 363 -27.33 0.37 -28.01
N ALA A 364 -26.70 -0.39 -27.12
CA ALA A 364 -26.09 -1.68 -27.43
C ALA A 364 -27.10 -2.77 -27.78
N LEU A 365 -28.38 -2.62 -27.39
CA LEU A 365 -29.45 -3.53 -27.78
C LEU A 365 -29.51 -3.75 -29.28
N GLY A 366 -29.18 -2.74 -30.10
CA GLY A 366 -29.14 -2.83 -31.58
C GLY A 366 -28.34 -4.02 -32.10
N LEU A 367 -27.34 -4.49 -31.35
CA LEU A 367 -26.53 -5.67 -31.67
C LEU A 367 -27.32 -7.00 -31.68
N ALA A 368 -28.57 -7.03 -31.20
CA ALA A 368 -29.39 -8.25 -31.20
C ALA A 368 -29.63 -8.82 -32.61
N HIS A 369 -29.68 -7.96 -33.63
CA HIS A 369 -29.85 -8.34 -35.04
C HIS A 369 -28.60 -8.06 -35.88
N ILE A 370 -27.41 -8.09 -35.27
CA ILE A 370 -26.16 -7.88 -36.02
C ILE A 370 -25.97 -8.97 -37.11
N PRO A 371 -25.65 -8.60 -38.37
CA PRO A 371 -25.37 -9.57 -39.41
C PRO A 371 -24.14 -10.43 -39.08
N GLN A 372 -24.22 -11.72 -39.36
CA GLN A 372 -23.06 -12.61 -39.20
C GLN A 372 -21.88 -12.19 -40.07
N THR A 373 -22.16 -11.60 -41.23
CA THR A 373 -21.15 -11.06 -42.14
C THR A 373 -20.39 -9.89 -41.53
N TRP A 374 -20.90 -9.17 -40.55
CA TRP A 374 -20.17 -8.08 -39.89
C TRP A 374 -19.16 -8.64 -38.88
N LEU A 375 -19.55 -9.65 -38.09
CA LEU A 375 -18.68 -10.29 -37.10
C LEU A 375 -17.46 -11.01 -37.73
N SER A 376 -17.54 -11.37 -39.01
CA SER A 376 -16.41 -11.97 -39.75
C SER A 376 -15.50 -10.94 -40.43
N LYS A 377 -15.87 -9.66 -40.45
CA LYS A 377 -15.09 -8.63 -41.15
C LYS A 377 -14.01 -8.04 -40.24
N PRO A 378 -12.80 -7.75 -40.77
CA PRO A 378 -11.72 -7.18 -39.98
C PRO A 378 -12.09 -5.85 -39.30
N TRP A 379 -12.85 -4.99 -39.99
CA TRP A 379 -13.22 -3.68 -39.47
C TRP A 379 -14.00 -3.75 -38.15
N PHE A 380 -14.83 -4.78 -37.95
CA PHE A 380 -15.59 -4.96 -36.69
C PHE A 380 -14.63 -5.15 -35.53
N TRP A 381 -13.64 -6.03 -35.70
CA TRP A 381 -12.64 -6.34 -34.68
C TRP A 381 -11.65 -5.21 -34.46
N VAL A 382 -11.35 -4.39 -35.47
CA VAL A 382 -10.59 -3.15 -35.29
C VAL A 382 -11.36 -2.17 -34.40
N VAL A 383 -12.63 -1.92 -34.67
CA VAL A 383 -13.47 -1.02 -33.85
C VAL A 383 -13.62 -1.56 -32.43
N ALA A 384 -13.90 -2.87 -32.27
CA ALA A 384 -14.02 -3.50 -30.96
C ALA A 384 -12.70 -3.42 -30.16
N SER A 385 -11.56 -3.69 -30.80
CA SER A 385 -10.23 -3.61 -30.17
C SER A 385 -9.85 -2.19 -29.77
N LEU A 386 -10.16 -1.18 -30.60
CA LEU A 386 -9.96 0.23 -30.26
C LEU A 386 -10.80 0.63 -29.05
N SER A 387 -12.08 0.24 -29.07
CA SER A 387 -13.03 0.48 -27.98
C SER A 387 -12.58 -0.21 -26.68
N PHE A 388 -12.09 -1.45 -26.77
CA PHE A 388 -11.48 -2.16 -25.65
C PHE A 388 -10.23 -1.46 -25.12
N GLY A 389 -9.29 -1.08 -26.00
CA GLY A 389 -8.04 -0.43 -25.62
C GLY A 389 -8.27 0.88 -24.87
N VAL A 390 -9.20 1.72 -25.33
CA VAL A 390 -9.54 2.98 -24.63
C VAL A 390 -10.09 2.72 -23.23
N ASN A 391 -11.01 1.76 -23.07
CA ASN A 391 -11.59 1.46 -21.76
C ASN A 391 -10.60 0.73 -20.82
N LEU A 392 -9.73 -0.13 -21.36
CA LEU A 392 -8.63 -0.73 -20.62
C LEU A 392 -7.67 0.34 -20.10
N LEU A 393 -7.29 1.31 -20.93
CA LEU A 393 -6.47 2.44 -20.51
C LEU A 393 -7.12 3.21 -19.36
N GLY A 394 -8.41 3.53 -19.49
CA GLY A 394 -9.16 4.24 -18.45
C GLY A 394 -9.22 3.50 -17.11
N VAL A 395 -9.47 2.19 -17.13
CA VAL A 395 -9.59 1.39 -15.88
C VAL A 395 -8.24 1.02 -15.28
N ALA A 396 -7.20 0.79 -16.10
CA ALA A 396 -5.88 0.36 -15.63
C ALA A 396 -5.01 1.53 -15.15
N THR A 397 -5.20 2.73 -15.70
CA THR A 397 -4.47 3.93 -15.25
C THR A 397 -5.27 4.66 -14.17
N THR A 398 -6.30 5.43 -14.54
CA THR A 398 -7.17 6.15 -13.61
C THR A 398 -8.45 6.65 -14.29
N PRO A 399 -9.63 6.47 -13.69
CA PRO A 399 -10.87 7.04 -14.19
C PRO A 399 -11.08 8.51 -13.75
N PHE A 400 -10.19 9.09 -12.94
CA PHE A 400 -10.37 10.42 -12.32
C PHE A 400 -9.63 11.54 -13.07
N ILE A 401 -10.01 11.83 -14.31
CA ILE A 401 -9.34 12.90 -15.09
C ILE A 401 -9.84 14.29 -14.73
N ALA A 402 -8.91 15.18 -14.41
CA ALA A 402 -9.18 16.58 -14.10
C ALA A 402 -9.96 17.30 -15.21
N GLU A 403 -10.89 18.18 -14.81
CA GLU A 403 -11.77 18.91 -15.73
C GLU A 403 -11.04 19.71 -16.80
N ARG A 404 -9.86 20.27 -16.45
CA ARG A 404 -9.06 21.12 -17.34
C ARG A 404 -8.33 20.32 -18.44
N GLN A 405 -8.28 18.99 -18.35
CA GLN A 405 -7.63 18.14 -19.35
C GLN A 405 -8.54 17.98 -20.58
N THR A 406 -8.37 18.83 -21.58
CA THR A 406 -9.22 18.84 -22.78
C THR A 406 -8.90 17.72 -23.77
N ALA A 407 -7.72 17.10 -23.67
CA ALA A 407 -7.31 15.92 -24.44
C ALA A 407 -6.93 14.74 -23.51
N PRO A 408 -7.89 13.97 -22.96
CA PRO A 408 -7.59 12.90 -22.00
C PRO A 408 -6.85 11.72 -22.62
N LEU A 409 -7.12 11.37 -23.88
CA LEU A 409 -6.52 10.20 -24.52
C LEU A 409 -4.99 10.32 -24.66
N SER A 410 -4.47 11.50 -24.96
CA SER A 410 -3.01 11.72 -25.04
C SER A 410 -2.35 11.53 -23.68
N LEU A 411 -3.01 11.97 -22.60
CA LEU A 411 -2.57 11.71 -21.24
C LEU A 411 -2.60 10.21 -20.92
N TYR A 412 -3.67 9.50 -21.26
CA TYR A 412 -3.74 8.04 -21.06
C TYR A 412 -2.65 7.28 -21.79
N LEU A 413 -2.37 7.65 -23.03
CA LEU A 413 -1.28 7.06 -23.81
C LEU A 413 0.09 7.38 -23.22
N LYS A 414 0.28 8.58 -22.65
CA LYS A 414 1.50 8.95 -21.94
C LYS A 414 1.69 8.08 -20.69
N LEU A 415 0.69 8.02 -19.83
CA LEU A 415 0.71 7.23 -18.58
C LEU A 415 0.93 5.74 -18.87
N ALA A 416 0.27 5.22 -19.90
CA ALA A 416 0.47 3.87 -20.41
C ALA A 416 1.92 3.59 -20.85
N LYS A 417 2.54 4.51 -21.58
CA LYS A 417 3.94 4.36 -22.01
C LYS A 417 4.91 4.35 -20.83
N GLU A 418 4.59 5.09 -19.79
CA GLU A 418 5.37 5.17 -18.54
C GLU A 418 5.13 3.97 -17.61
N GLY A 419 4.21 3.05 -17.94
CA GLY A 419 3.84 1.93 -17.06
C GLY A 419 3.16 2.39 -15.77
N ALA A 420 2.60 3.59 -15.79
CA ALA A 420 1.97 4.24 -14.66
C ALA A 420 0.50 3.78 -14.57
N LEU A 421 0.28 2.71 -13.83
CA LEU A 421 -1.04 2.09 -13.59
C LEU A 421 -1.54 2.42 -12.16
N ALA A 422 -2.85 2.30 -11.94
CA ALA A 422 -3.55 2.56 -10.68
C ALA A 422 -3.18 3.92 -10.03
N LEU A 423 -3.31 4.98 -10.82
CA LEU A 423 -2.93 6.34 -10.45
C LEU A 423 -4.09 7.08 -9.79
N ASN A 424 -4.33 6.81 -8.52
CA ASN A 424 -5.06 7.72 -7.65
C ASN A 424 -4.34 7.79 -6.30
N PRO A 425 -3.75 8.94 -5.91
CA PRO A 425 -3.08 9.14 -4.62
C PRO A 425 -4.03 9.06 -3.43
N SER A 426 -5.31 9.33 -3.64
CA SER A 426 -6.24 9.56 -2.54
C SER A 426 -6.78 8.25 -1.97
N GLY A 427 -6.58 8.03 -0.67
CA GLY A 427 -7.38 7.08 0.09
C GLY A 427 -8.83 7.58 0.25
N PHE A 428 -9.74 6.67 0.57
CA PHE A 428 -11.14 6.95 0.83
C PHE A 428 -11.32 7.89 2.04
N MET A 429 -10.63 7.63 3.16
CA MET A 429 -10.70 8.45 4.38
C MET A 429 -9.82 9.71 4.34
N ALA A 430 -9.12 9.98 3.22
CA ALA A 430 -8.29 11.18 3.12
C ALA A 430 -9.17 12.44 3.01
N PRO A 431 -8.89 13.51 3.80
CA PRO A 431 -9.64 14.76 3.72
C PRO A 431 -9.64 15.32 2.30
N SER A 432 -10.80 15.82 1.88
CA SER A 432 -10.99 16.38 0.54
C SER A 432 -10.06 17.56 0.21
N SER A 433 -9.61 18.31 1.22
CA SER A 433 -8.69 19.46 1.13
C SER A 433 -7.26 19.05 0.75
N GLU A 434 -6.86 17.82 1.07
CA GLU A 434 -5.56 17.25 0.75
C GLU A 434 -5.47 16.76 -0.71
N ARG A 435 -6.62 16.65 -1.41
CA ARG A 435 -6.70 16.21 -2.82
C ARG A 435 -6.37 17.32 -3.82
N ARG A 436 -5.17 17.93 -3.73
CA ARG A 436 -4.67 18.92 -4.72
C ARG A 436 -3.90 18.23 -5.86
N TRP A 437 -4.58 18.07 -7.00
CA TRP A 437 -4.12 17.32 -8.17
C TRP A 437 -2.91 17.92 -8.92
N ARG A 438 -1.76 17.24 -8.87
CA ARG A 438 -0.62 17.42 -9.81
C ARG A 438 -0.27 16.08 -10.47
N TRP A 439 -1.01 15.72 -11.52
CA TRP A 439 -0.86 14.48 -12.30
C TRP A 439 0.53 14.25 -12.94
N ALA A 440 1.37 15.28 -13.02
CA ALA A 440 2.68 15.24 -13.66
C ALA A 440 3.86 14.97 -12.69
N ALA A 441 3.61 14.84 -11.38
CA ALA A 441 4.67 14.86 -10.36
C ALA A 441 4.63 13.67 -9.37
N MET A 442 3.83 12.63 -9.61
CA MET A 442 3.56 11.61 -8.59
C MET A 442 4.38 10.33 -8.80
N ALA A 443 5.18 9.99 -7.77
CA ALA A 443 5.81 8.69 -7.61
C ALA A 443 4.76 7.62 -7.24
N LYS A 444 5.02 6.38 -7.68
CA LYS A 444 4.08 5.25 -7.57
C LYS A 444 3.81 4.78 -6.14
N ASP A 445 4.68 5.13 -5.19
CA ASP A 445 4.67 4.60 -3.82
C ASP A 445 3.71 5.35 -2.85
N GLY A 446 2.80 6.17 -3.40
CA GLY A 446 1.81 6.95 -2.65
C GLY A 446 0.37 6.85 -3.17
N THR A 447 0.04 5.88 -4.04
CA THR A 447 -1.33 5.73 -4.56
C THR A 447 -2.26 5.00 -3.60
N GLY A 448 -3.47 5.53 -3.35
CA GLY A 448 -4.58 4.82 -2.72
C GLY A 448 -5.22 3.79 -3.65
N ALA A 449 -5.18 4.01 -4.98
CA ALA A 449 -5.56 3.01 -5.97
C ALA A 449 -4.52 1.87 -6.09
N PHE A 450 -5.00 0.68 -6.43
CA PHE A 450 -4.17 -0.47 -6.77
C PHE A 450 -4.90 -1.40 -7.75
N ASN A 451 -4.14 -2.21 -8.50
CA ASN A 451 -4.67 -3.44 -9.09
C ASN A 451 -4.08 -4.66 -8.39
N LEU A 452 -4.79 -5.80 -8.42
CA LEU A 452 -4.36 -6.98 -7.67
C LEU A 452 -2.96 -7.50 -8.07
N GLY A 453 -2.47 -7.24 -9.28
CA GLY A 453 -1.10 -7.61 -9.64
C GLY A 453 -0.05 -6.72 -8.98
N GLU A 454 -0.33 -5.43 -8.77
CA GLU A 454 0.54 -4.55 -7.99
C GLU A 454 0.60 -4.98 -6.52
N THR A 455 -0.51 -5.51 -5.98
CA THR A 455 -0.51 -6.12 -4.64
C THR A 455 0.31 -7.40 -4.54
N LEU A 456 0.62 -8.03 -5.68
CA LEU A 456 1.54 -9.18 -5.79
C LEU A 456 3.00 -8.74 -6.04
N GLY A 457 3.30 -7.44 -5.99
CA GLY A 457 4.63 -6.89 -6.24
C GLY A 457 4.99 -6.75 -7.72
N LEU A 458 4.06 -7.00 -8.66
CA LEU A 458 4.29 -6.81 -10.08
C LEU A 458 4.16 -5.34 -10.45
N GLN A 459 4.99 -4.85 -11.37
CA GLN A 459 5.03 -3.44 -11.74
C GLN A 459 4.72 -3.21 -13.22
N GLY A 460 4.17 -2.04 -13.52
CA GLY A 460 3.79 -1.64 -14.87
C GLY A 460 2.83 -2.62 -15.52
N TRP A 461 2.95 -2.83 -16.83
CA TRP A 461 2.10 -3.75 -17.57
C TRP A 461 2.14 -5.20 -17.08
N TRP A 462 3.22 -5.62 -16.41
CA TRP A 462 3.30 -6.94 -15.80
C TRP A 462 2.29 -7.12 -14.67
N SER A 463 1.85 -6.04 -14.04
CA SER A 463 0.79 -6.10 -13.04
C SER A 463 -0.55 -6.54 -13.63
N LEU A 464 -0.76 -6.49 -14.95
CA LEU A 464 -1.98 -7.03 -15.57
C LEU A 464 -1.87 -8.51 -15.94
N LEU A 465 -0.68 -9.13 -15.80
CA LEU A 465 -0.46 -10.53 -16.15
C LEU A 465 -1.34 -11.50 -15.34
N PRO A 466 -1.50 -11.35 -14.00
CA PRO A 466 -2.39 -12.23 -13.24
C PRO A 466 -3.84 -12.14 -13.71
N TRP A 467 -4.33 -10.93 -14.01
CA TRP A 467 -5.66 -10.74 -14.59
C TRP A 467 -5.78 -11.44 -15.94
N LEU A 468 -4.80 -11.25 -16.84
CA LEU A 468 -4.81 -11.87 -18.16
C LEU A 468 -4.80 -13.41 -18.06
N LEU A 469 -4.02 -13.97 -17.16
CA LEU A 469 -3.98 -15.41 -16.91
C LEU A 469 -5.34 -15.94 -16.44
N VAL A 470 -5.98 -15.28 -15.47
CA VAL A 470 -7.31 -15.69 -14.98
C VAL A 470 -8.34 -15.59 -16.11
N VAL A 471 -8.33 -14.52 -16.91
CA VAL A 471 -9.21 -14.36 -18.06
C VAL A 471 -8.99 -15.48 -19.09
N VAL A 472 -7.74 -15.79 -19.43
CA VAL A 472 -7.39 -16.89 -20.36
C VAL A 472 -7.85 -18.23 -19.81
N ILE A 473 -7.62 -18.51 -18.53
CA ILE A 473 -8.09 -19.74 -17.87
C ILE A 473 -9.61 -19.85 -17.97
N LEU A 474 -10.35 -18.79 -17.64
CA LEU A 474 -11.81 -18.77 -17.74
C LEU A 474 -12.27 -19.02 -19.19
N MET A 475 -11.59 -18.43 -20.18
CA MET A 475 -11.88 -18.66 -21.60
C MET A 475 -11.62 -20.12 -22.01
N VAL A 476 -10.48 -20.71 -21.61
CA VAL A 476 -10.13 -22.10 -21.91
C VAL A 476 -11.12 -23.06 -21.23
N VAL A 477 -11.43 -22.84 -19.96
CA VAL A 477 -12.42 -23.62 -19.20
C VAL A 477 -13.79 -23.53 -19.88
N PHE A 478 -14.20 -22.33 -20.32
CA PHE A 478 -15.44 -22.15 -21.05
C PHE A 478 -15.46 -22.92 -22.36
N VAL A 479 -14.42 -22.83 -23.19
CA VAL A 479 -14.31 -23.60 -24.45
C VAL A 479 -14.35 -25.12 -24.18
N TYR A 480 -13.73 -25.58 -23.09
CA TYR A 480 -13.72 -27.00 -22.71
C TYR A 480 -15.09 -27.49 -22.23
N ILE A 481 -15.79 -26.70 -21.42
CA ILE A 481 -17.12 -27.03 -20.89
C ILE A 481 -18.21 -26.89 -21.95
N VAL A 482 -18.10 -25.90 -22.84
CA VAL A 482 -19.09 -25.58 -23.89
C VAL A 482 -18.76 -26.24 -25.22
N LYS A 483 -17.89 -27.26 -25.23
CA LYS A 483 -17.71 -28.15 -26.39
C LYS A 483 -19.10 -28.51 -26.93
N PRO A 484 -19.40 -28.21 -28.21
CA PRO A 484 -20.73 -28.44 -28.75
C PRO A 484 -21.03 -29.93 -28.62
N ARG A 485 -22.03 -30.25 -27.78
CA ARG A 485 -22.76 -31.49 -27.94
C ARG A 485 -23.74 -31.25 -29.08
N GLY A 486 -23.40 -31.68 -30.29
CA GLY A 486 -24.33 -31.66 -31.41
C GLY A 486 -23.70 -32.08 -32.72
N ASP A 487 -24.29 -33.11 -33.31
CA ASP A 487 -24.32 -33.52 -34.72
C ASP A 487 -23.07 -34.10 -35.38
N GLN A 488 -23.09 -35.45 -35.44
CA GLN A 488 -22.57 -36.18 -36.58
C GLN A 488 -23.47 -35.83 -37.77
N ASP A 489 -23.01 -34.93 -38.64
CA ASP A 489 -23.23 -34.90 -40.09
C ASP A 489 -23.03 -33.47 -40.60
N GLU A 490 -21.84 -33.21 -41.16
CA GLU A 490 -21.63 -32.58 -42.47
C GLU A 490 -20.18 -32.06 -42.61
N HIS A 491 -19.46 -32.79 -43.48
CA HIS A 491 -18.33 -32.41 -44.34
C HIS A 491 -17.32 -31.30 -43.94
N ARG A 492 -16.07 -31.78 -43.83
CA ARG A 492 -14.84 -31.27 -44.49
C ARG A 492 -14.95 -29.84 -45.09
N ASN A 493 -14.37 -28.85 -44.40
CA ASN A 493 -13.37 -28.01 -45.05
C ASN A 493 -12.43 -27.32 -44.05
N ARG A 494 -11.18 -27.22 -44.49
CA ARG A 494 -10.02 -26.71 -43.75
C ARG A 494 -10.16 -25.23 -43.41
N GLY A 495 -9.71 -24.85 -42.21
CA GLY A 495 -9.49 -23.45 -41.84
C GLY A 495 -9.57 -23.14 -40.35
N SER A 496 -8.91 -23.92 -39.47
CA SER A 496 -8.81 -23.57 -38.03
C SER A 496 -7.36 -23.59 -37.55
N LEU A 497 -6.52 -22.77 -38.18
CA LEU A 497 -5.27 -22.29 -37.58
C LEU A 497 -5.61 -21.21 -36.55
N SER A 498 -5.86 -21.59 -35.28
CA SER A 498 -5.80 -20.66 -34.12
C SER A 498 -6.02 -21.29 -32.75
N VAL A 499 -6.54 -22.52 -32.63
CA VAL A 499 -6.80 -23.13 -31.30
C VAL A 499 -5.86 -24.29 -30.97
N ALA A 500 -5.36 -25.01 -31.98
CA ALA A 500 -4.42 -26.12 -31.78
C ALA A 500 -3.03 -25.65 -31.29
N PHE A 501 -2.55 -24.50 -31.78
CA PHE A 501 -1.23 -23.97 -31.45
C PHE A 501 -1.09 -23.53 -29.98
N ILE A 502 -2.18 -23.01 -29.38
CA ILE A 502 -2.20 -22.61 -27.95
C ILE A 502 -2.28 -23.83 -27.04
N LEU A 503 -2.91 -24.93 -27.50
CA LEU A 503 -3.04 -26.16 -26.73
C LEU A 503 -1.80 -27.08 -26.80
N GLU A 504 -1.00 -26.97 -27.84
CA GLU A 504 0.29 -27.69 -27.97
C GLU A 504 1.41 -27.04 -27.17
N PHE A 505 1.41 -25.72 -27.00
CA PHE A 505 2.48 -25.03 -26.26
C PHE A 505 2.42 -25.25 -24.73
N PHE A 506 1.27 -25.69 -24.20
CA PHE A 506 1.04 -25.86 -22.75
C PHE A 506 0.73 -27.31 -22.31
N SER A 507 0.98 -28.32 -23.14
CA SER A 507 0.67 -29.70 -22.76
C SER A 507 1.69 -30.29 -21.77
N LEU A 508 1.48 -30.06 -20.47
CA LEU A 508 1.88 -31.02 -19.43
C LEU A 508 0.99 -32.26 -19.59
N GLN A 509 1.46 -33.20 -20.41
CA GLN A 509 0.83 -34.48 -20.74
C GLN A 509 0.35 -35.27 -19.49
N MET A 510 0.97 -35.03 -18.32
CA MET A 510 0.60 -35.63 -17.04
C MET A 510 -0.75 -35.16 -16.48
N LEU A 511 -1.09 -33.86 -16.56
CA LEU A 511 -2.31 -33.32 -15.95
C LEU A 511 -3.57 -33.82 -16.68
N LYS A 512 -3.44 -34.04 -17.99
CA LYS A 512 -4.50 -34.58 -18.86
C LYS A 512 -4.87 -36.02 -18.48
N ASN A 513 -3.91 -36.80 -17.99
CA ASN A 513 -4.12 -38.18 -17.56
C ASN A 513 -4.71 -38.26 -16.14
N THR A 514 -4.31 -37.37 -15.24
CA THR A 514 -4.87 -37.27 -13.87
C THR A 514 -6.32 -36.74 -13.86
N ILE A 515 -6.67 -35.84 -14.78
CA ILE A 515 -8.05 -35.32 -14.91
C ILE A 515 -8.97 -36.32 -15.64
N LYS A 516 -8.45 -37.09 -16.62
CA LYS A 516 -9.22 -38.16 -17.26
C LYS A 516 -9.54 -39.31 -16.30
N SER A 517 -8.64 -39.65 -15.38
CA SER A 517 -8.88 -40.72 -14.40
C SER A 517 -9.85 -40.32 -13.29
N SER A 518 -9.97 -39.02 -12.98
CA SER A 518 -10.84 -38.49 -11.90
C SER A 518 -12.30 -38.25 -12.32
N ILE A 519 -12.62 -38.27 -13.62
CA ILE A 519 -13.99 -37.98 -14.13
C ILE A 519 -14.77 -39.26 -14.53
N SER A 520 -14.15 -40.43 -14.56
CA SER A 520 -14.86 -41.68 -14.94
C SER A 520 -15.79 -42.24 -13.86
N PHE A 521 -15.83 -41.67 -12.65
CA PHE A 521 -16.69 -42.16 -11.57
C PHE A 521 -18.13 -41.64 -11.68
N ARG A 522 -18.89 -42.29 -12.56
CA ARG A 522 -20.34 -42.13 -12.75
C ARG A 522 -21.07 -42.57 -11.47
N THR A 523 -21.26 -41.67 -10.51
CA THR A 523 -22.16 -41.90 -9.37
C THR A 523 -23.45 -41.10 -9.52
N LYS A 524 -24.56 -41.83 -9.54
CA LYS A 524 -25.93 -41.29 -9.46
C LYS A 524 -26.12 -40.60 -8.10
N ARG A 525 -25.72 -39.33 -7.95
CA ARG A 525 -26.25 -38.28 -7.06
C ARG A 525 -25.24 -37.13 -6.98
N GLY A 526 -25.35 -36.16 -7.89
CA GLY A 526 -24.58 -34.90 -7.89
C GLY A 526 -24.93 -33.92 -6.75
N GLN A 527 -25.29 -34.42 -5.56
CA GLN A 527 -25.67 -33.64 -4.37
C GLN A 527 -24.51 -33.48 -3.38
N GLY A 528 -23.55 -34.43 -3.34
CA GLY A 528 -22.43 -34.41 -2.39
C GLY A 528 -21.40 -33.30 -2.67
N GLY A 529 -21.14 -32.95 -3.92
CA GLY A 529 -20.10 -31.98 -4.27
C GLY A 529 -20.37 -30.55 -3.79
N VAL A 530 -21.63 -30.11 -3.77
CA VAL A 530 -22.00 -28.74 -3.37
C VAL A 530 -21.85 -28.54 -1.87
N LEU A 531 -22.23 -29.53 -1.06
CA LEU A 531 -22.07 -29.47 0.39
C LEU A 531 -20.58 -29.46 0.77
N ARG A 532 -19.76 -30.25 0.07
CA ARG A 532 -18.29 -30.29 0.26
C ARG A 532 -17.62 -28.95 -0.04
N ILE A 533 -18.06 -28.25 -1.09
CA ILE A 533 -17.55 -26.92 -1.44
C ILE A 533 -17.99 -25.87 -0.40
N ALA A 534 -19.25 -25.93 0.07
CA ALA A 534 -19.75 -25.00 1.09
C ALA A 534 -19.01 -25.17 2.43
N SER A 535 -18.74 -26.41 2.86
CA SER A 535 -17.98 -26.69 4.09
C SER A 535 -16.51 -26.31 3.96
N ALA A 536 -15.89 -26.49 2.79
CA ALA A 536 -14.54 -26.01 2.51
C ALA A 536 -14.45 -24.49 2.58
N ALA A 537 -15.44 -23.79 2.01
CA ALA A 537 -15.52 -22.34 2.08
C ALA A 537 -15.67 -21.86 3.52
N LEU A 538 -16.58 -22.47 4.31
CA LEU A 538 -16.75 -22.13 5.73
C LEU A 538 -15.47 -22.36 6.55
N PHE A 539 -14.76 -23.46 6.31
CA PHE A 539 -13.49 -23.75 6.99
C PHE A 539 -12.40 -22.72 6.61
N PHE A 540 -12.25 -22.43 5.32
CA PHE A 540 -11.34 -21.39 4.84
C PHE A 540 -11.67 -20.02 5.44
N PHE A 541 -12.94 -19.64 5.48
CA PHE A 541 -13.38 -18.39 6.11
C PHE A 541 -13.10 -18.35 7.61
N SER A 542 -13.17 -19.48 8.32
CA SER A 542 -12.82 -19.53 9.74
C SER A 542 -11.33 -19.33 10.01
N LEU A 543 -10.45 -19.89 9.16
CA LEU A 543 -8.99 -19.65 9.23
C LEU A 543 -8.66 -18.20 8.88
N LEU A 544 -9.35 -17.67 7.86
CA LEU A 544 -9.23 -16.29 7.44
C LEU A 544 -9.59 -15.31 8.58
N LEU A 545 -10.70 -15.57 9.29
CA LEU A 545 -11.13 -14.78 10.44
C LEU A 545 -10.12 -14.84 11.58
N LEU A 546 -9.56 -16.02 11.87
CA LEU A 546 -8.51 -16.18 12.88
C LEU A 546 -7.27 -15.35 12.52
N ARG A 547 -6.88 -15.35 11.24
CA ARG A 547 -5.73 -14.59 10.73
C ARG A 547 -5.97 -13.08 10.78
N PHE A 548 -7.19 -12.63 10.50
CA PHE A 548 -7.58 -11.24 10.67
C PHE A 548 -7.62 -10.80 12.13
N GLN A 549 -8.04 -11.68 13.05
CA GLN A 549 -7.97 -11.42 14.49
C GLN A 549 -6.53 -11.19 14.93
N VAL A 550 -5.58 -12.01 14.45
CA VAL A 550 -4.14 -11.79 14.72
C VAL A 550 -3.67 -10.44 14.18
N VAL A 551 -4.03 -10.06 12.94
CA VAL A 551 -3.67 -8.74 12.38
C VAL A 551 -4.26 -7.59 13.21
N GLN A 552 -5.46 -7.78 13.75
CA GLN A 552 -6.13 -6.82 14.63
C GLN A 552 -5.43 -6.68 15.98
N ASP A 553 -5.05 -7.79 16.62
CA ASP A 553 -4.33 -7.81 17.88
C ASP A 553 -2.91 -7.21 17.75
N LEU A 554 -2.36 -7.21 16.52
CA LEU A 554 -1.06 -6.60 16.17
C LEU A 554 -1.10 -5.09 15.90
N GLY A 555 -2.29 -4.48 15.80
CA GLY A 555 -2.43 -3.03 15.53
C GLY A 555 -1.85 -2.56 14.19
N THR A 556 -1.59 -3.47 13.25
CA THR A 556 -0.96 -3.16 11.95
C THR A 556 -1.98 -2.81 10.87
N GLY A 557 -1.63 -1.86 9.99
CA GLY A 557 -2.55 -1.45 8.93
C GLY A 557 -2.62 -2.41 7.76
N VAL A 558 -3.77 -2.62 7.10
CA VAL A 558 -3.90 -3.69 6.10
C VAL A 558 -3.05 -3.52 4.85
N ARG A 559 -2.76 -2.29 4.40
CA ARG A 559 -1.77 -2.11 3.32
C ARG A 559 -0.40 -2.61 3.74
N GLN A 560 -0.05 -2.40 5.00
CA GLN A 560 1.18 -2.86 5.63
C GLN A 560 1.13 -4.39 5.88
N ALA A 561 0.00 -4.94 6.34
CA ALA A 561 -0.22 -6.38 6.48
C ALA A 561 -0.14 -7.11 5.13
N PHE A 562 -0.68 -6.53 4.06
CA PHE A 562 -0.57 -7.08 2.70
C PHE A 562 0.86 -7.00 2.15
N HIS A 563 1.54 -5.86 2.32
CA HIS A 563 2.97 -5.73 1.99
C HIS A 563 3.86 -6.67 2.81
N GLN A 564 3.41 -7.09 3.99
CA GLN A 564 4.14 -7.95 4.93
C GLN A 564 3.71 -9.43 4.86
N GLY A 565 2.93 -9.83 3.85
CA GLY A 565 2.65 -11.25 3.56
C GLY A 565 1.32 -11.80 4.07
N LEU A 566 0.34 -10.96 4.42
CA LEU A 566 -1.02 -11.41 4.74
C LEU A 566 -1.64 -12.23 3.59
N ILE A 567 -1.44 -11.80 2.34
CA ILE A 567 -1.88 -12.55 1.15
C ILE A 567 -1.23 -13.94 1.08
N THR A 568 0.04 -14.08 1.42
CA THR A 568 0.71 -15.39 1.47
C THR A 568 0.15 -16.28 2.57
N GLY A 569 -0.23 -15.71 3.72
CA GLY A 569 -0.96 -16.43 4.78
C GLY A 569 -2.35 -16.87 4.34
N ILE A 570 -3.09 -16.03 3.61
CA ILE A 570 -4.40 -16.37 3.03
C ILE A 570 -4.25 -17.47 1.97
N PHE A 571 -3.20 -17.42 1.14
CA PHE A 571 -2.88 -18.50 0.20
C PHE A 571 -2.48 -19.79 0.93
N ALA A 572 -1.79 -19.70 2.06
CA ALA A 572 -1.48 -20.86 2.91
C ALA A 572 -2.76 -21.45 3.51
N ASP A 573 -3.71 -20.63 4.00
CA ASP A 573 -5.02 -21.09 4.50
C ASP A 573 -5.83 -21.77 3.40
N PHE A 574 -5.77 -21.22 2.19
CA PHE A 574 -6.41 -21.81 1.02
C PHE A 574 -5.77 -23.16 0.68
N PHE A 575 -4.44 -23.26 0.71
CA PHE A 575 -3.71 -24.49 0.46
C PHE A 575 -3.93 -25.55 1.56
N LEU A 576 -3.95 -25.15 2.83
CA LEU A 576 -4.32 -25.98 3.98
C LEU A 576 -5.74 -26.52 3.83
N THR A 577 -6.69 -25.67 3.39
CA THR A 577 -8.06 -26.10 3.09
C THR A 577 -8.08 -27.14 1.97
N LEU A 578 -7.29 -26.94 0.91
CA LEU A 578 -7.15 -27.93 -0.17
C LEU A 578 -6.48 -29.23 0.30
N LEU A 579 -5.51 -29.17 1.21
CA LEU A 579 -4.86 -30.35 1.81
C LEU A 579 -5.82 -31.13 2.71
N VAL A 580 -6.59 -30.46 3.56
CA VAL A 580 -7.65 -31.08 4.37
C VAL A 580 -8.69 -31.74 3.48
N LEU A 581 -9.07 -31.09 2.38
CA LEU A 581 -9.95 -31.68 1.36
C LEU A 581 -9.32 -32.91 0.69
N ALA A 582 -8.06 -32.82 0.26
CA ALA A 582 -7.35 -33.91 -0.39
C ALA A 582 -7.19 -35.11 0.55
N GLY A 583 -6.81 -34.89 1.81
CA GLY A 583 -6.72 -35.92 2.84
C GLY A 583 -8.06 -36.59 3.13
N ALA A 584 -9.13 -35.80 3.27
CA ALA A 584 -10.49 -36.33 3.43
C ALA A 584 -10.96 -37.14 2.21
N TRP A 585 -10.57 -36.72 0.99
CA TRP A 585 -10.83 -37.46 -0.25
C TRP A 585 -10.05 -38.77 -0.34
N CYS A 586 -8.77 -38.78 0.04
CA CYS A 586 -7.95 -39.99 0.10
C CYS A 586 -8.52 -40.99 1.12
N ALA A 587 -8.90 -40.54 2.31
CA ALA A 587 -9.54 -41.38 3.31
C ALA A 587 -10.89 -41.97 2.83
N ALA A 588 -11.68 -41.15 2.13
CA ALA A 588 -12.94 -41.60 1.53
C ALA A 588 -12.75 -42.58 0.36
N TRP A 589 -11.63 -42.48 -0.37
CA TRP A 589 -11.27 -43.35 -1.48
C TRP A 589 -10.75 -44.72 -1.03
N MET A 590 -10.00 -44.75 0.09
CA MET A 590 -9.36 -45.98 0.58
C MET A 590 -10.28 -46.86 1.45
N VAL A 591 -11.34 -46.31 2.03
CA VAL A 591 -12.14 -47.04 3.04
C VAL A 591 -13.64 -47.07 2.69
N VAL A 592 -14.37 -45.96 2.80
CA VAL A 592 -15.78 -45.83 2.34
C VAL A 592 -16.15 -44.35 2.14
N PRO A 593 -17.00 -43.99 1.15
CA PRO A 593 -17.36 -42.59 0.85
C PRO A 593 -18.00 -41.81 2.00
N GLU A 594 -18.61 -42.50 2.97
CA GLU A 594 -19.25 -41.94 4.15
C GLU A 594 -18.24 -41.38 5.17
N LEU A 595 -16.97 -41.81 5.12
CA LEU A 595 -15.92 -41.35 6.03
C LEU A 595 -15.34 -39.98 5.66
N PHE A 596 -15.66 -39.45 4.47
CA PHE A 596 -15.19 -38.12 4.02
C PHE A 596 -15.44 -37.04 5.08
N TRP A 597 -16.65 -37.01 5.64
CA TRP A 597 -17.03 -35.96 6.59
C TRP A 597 -16.36 -36.11 7.94
N LEU A 598 -16.18 -37.34 8.41
CA LEU A 598 -15.44 -37.62 9.65
C LEU A 598 -13.96 -37.25 9.51
N ALA A 599 -13.34 -37.59 8.37
CA ALA A 599 -11.96 -37.23 8.07
C ALA A 599 -11.78 -35.71 7.88
N PHE A 600 -12.70 -35.04 7.17
CA PHE A 600 -12.67 -33.59 6.97
C PHE A 600 -12.80 -32.83 8.30
N ILE A 601 -13.73 -33.24 9.16
CA ILE A 601 -13.91 -32.63 10.49
C ILE A 601 -12.68 -32.89 11.36
N ALA A 602 -12.18 -34.13 11.42
CA ALA A 602 -11.02 -34.47 12.24
C ALA A 602 -9.75 -33.70 11.80
N LEU A 603 -9.43 -33.71 10.50
CA LEU A 603 -8.29 -32.97 9.95
C LEU A 603 -8.47 -31.45 10.10
N GLY A 604 -9.69 -30.95 9.89
CA GLY A 604 -10.02 -29.54 10.09
C GLY A 604 -9.82 -29.08 11.53
N VAL A 605 -10.28 -29.87 12.51
CA VAL A 605 -10.10 -29.58 13.95
C VAL A 605 -8.64 -29.60 14.37
N VAL A 606 -7.81 -30.50 13.80
CA VAL A 606 -6.37 -30.55 14.09
C VAL A 606 -5.68 -29.29 13.58
N VAL A 607 -5.92 -28.91 12.32
CA VAL A 607 -5.35 -27.68 11.73
C VAL A 607 -5.83 -26.44 12.48
N TRP A 608 -7.12 -26.36 12.78
CA TRP A 608 -7.72 -25.24 13.50
C TRP A 608 -7.18 -25.12 14.94
N SER A 609 -7.04 -26.24 15.65
CA SER A 609 -6.46 -26.27 17.00
C SER A 609 -4.98 -25.91 17.02
N ALA A 610 -4.21 -26.30 15.99
CA ALA A 610 -2.80 -25.95 15.89
C ALA A 610 -2.60 -24.45 15.68
N GLU A 611 -3.41 -23.82 14.82
CA GLU A 611 -3.40 -22.37 14.62
C GLU A 611 -3.82 -21.62 15.89
N ILE A 612 -4.88 -22.06 16.58
CA ILE A 612 -5.30 -21.47 17.86
C ILE A 612 -4.26 -21.66 18.96
N ALA A 613 -3.63 -22.83 19.06
CA ALA A 613 -2.56 -23.06 20.02
C ALA A 613 -1.36 -22.16 19.75
N GLY A 614 -1.05 -21.88 18.47
CA GLY A 614 -0.09 -20.84 18.09
C GLY A 614 -0.47 -19.48 18.64
N VAL A 615 -1.72 -19.03 18.41
CA VAL A 615 -2.24 -17.74 18.90
C VAL A 615 -2.22 -17.66 20.44
N LEU A 616 -2.68 -18.70 21.13
CA LEU A 616 -2.77 -18.75 22.59
C LEU A 616 -1.40 -18.87 23.27
N TYR A 617 -0.45 -19.61 22.67
CA TYR A 617 0.90 -19.77 23.21
C TYR A 617 1.60 -18.43 23.38
N TYR A 618 1.48 -17.51 22.40
CA TYR A 618 2.09 -16.18 22.50
C TYR A 618 1.28 -15.22 23.37
N SER A 619 -0.06 -15.29 23.31
CA SER A 619 -0.92 -14.51 24.22
C SER A 619 -0.67 -14.84 25.70
N PHE A 620 -0.24 -16.06 26.02
CA PHE A 620 0.06 -16.50 27.38
C PHE A 620 1.30 -15.81 27.99
N PHE A 621 2.26 -15.37 27.17
CA PHE A 621 3.47 -14.70 27.66
C PHE A 621 3.31 -13.18 27.84
N GLY A 622 2.16 -12.60 27.49
CA GLY A 622 1.93 -11.16 27.60
C GLY A 622 2.79 -10.29 26.68
N GLU A 623 3.61 -10.92 25.83
CA GLU A 623 4.47 -10.27 24.85
C GLU A 623 3.72 -10.12 23.52
N PRO A 624 3.72 -8.93 22.87
CA PRO A 624 3.11 -8.76 21.57
C PRO A 624 3.80 -9.67 20.53
N LEU A 625 3.02 -10.37 19.71
CA LEU A 625 3.53 -11.19 18.61
C LEU A 625 4.33 -10.31 17.65
N GLU A 626 5.66 -10.36 17.67
CA GLU A 626 6.41 -9.53 16.72
C GLU A 626 6.27 -10.05 15.28
N TRP A 627 5.93 -9.15 14.36
CA TRP A 627 5.55 -9.44 12.96
C TRP A 627 6.60 -10.27 12.18
N TRP A 628 7.88 -10.20 12.55
CA TRP A 628 8.94 -11.00 11.92
C TRP A 628 8.83 -12.49 12.24
N ILE A 629 8.11 -12.89 13.29
CA ILE A 629 7.87 -14.30 13.66
C ILE A 629 6.85 -14.93 12.69
N VAL A 630 5.81 -14.18 12.29
CA VAL A 630 4.83 -14.61 11.26
C VAL A 630 5.49 -14.67 9.87
N VAL A 631 6.39 -13.73 9.58
CA VAL A 631 7.20 -13.72 8.36
C VAL A 631 8.27 -14.83 8.38
N ARG A 632 8.84 -15.18 9.54
CA ARG A 632 9.76 -16.33 9.68
C ARG A 632 9.03 -17.65 9.49
N GLN A 633 7.87 -17.84 10.12
CA GLN A 633 7.06 -19.04 9.94
C GLN A 633 6.62 -19.24 8.49
N SER A 634 6.42 -18.15 7.73
CA SER A 634 6.06 -18.21 6.30
C SER A 634 7.27 -18.31 5.35
N ALA A 635 8.40 -17.71 5.68
CA ALA A 635 9.67 -17.87 4.96
C ALA A 635 10.33 -19.23 5.22
N GLU A 636 10.00 -19.87 6.35
CA GLU A 636 10.35 -21.25 6.67
C GLU A 636 9.36 -22.25 6.06
N ILE A 637 8.27 -21.86 5.39
CA ILE A 637 7.34 -22.84 4.75
C ILE A 637 8.06 -23.84 3.84
N PRO A 638 9.07 -23.48 3.02
CA PRO A 638 9.85 -24.46 2.27
C PRO A 638 10.69 -25.38 3.19
N LEU A 639 11.25 -24.84 4.28
CA LEU A 639 11.99 -25.57 5.32
C LEU A 639 11.07 -26.46 6.17
N ILE A 640 9.81 -26.08 6.38
CA ILE A 640 8.75 -26.82 7.07
C ILE A 640 8.18 -27.88 6.15
N VAL A 641 8.08 -27.65 4.84
CA VAL A 641 7.72 -28.66 3.85
C VAL A 641 8.83 -29.70 3.72
N ASP A 642 10.10 -29.30 3.69
CA ASP A 642 11.23 -30.23 3.69
C ASP A 642 11.43 -30.93 5.04
N SER A 643 11.18 -30.25 6.16
CA SER A 643 11.16 -30.84 7.50
C SER A 643 9.94 -31.74 7.71
N ALA A 644 8.77 -31.45 7.13
CA ALA A 644 7.58 -32.30 7.16
C ALA A 644 7.71 -33.48 6.20
N LEU A 645 8.44 -33.34 5.09
CA LEU A 645 8.84 -34.44 4.22
C LEU A 645 9.94 -35.30 4.87
N ALA A 646 10.82 -34.72 5.70
CA ALA A 646 11.81 -35.46 6.50
C ALA A 646 11.18 -36.15 7.73
N LEU A 647 10.28 -35.48 8.45
CA LEU A 647 9.43 -36.05 9.51
C LEU A 647 8.52 -37.16 8.93
N GLY A 648 7.96 -36.93 7.74
CA GLY A 648 7.16 -37.90 6.98
C GLY A 648 7.98 -39.07 6.41
N ARG A 649 9.31 -38.95 6.37
CA ARG A 649 10.24 -40.05 6.05
C ARG A 649 10.75 -40.77 7.30
N THR A 650 10.45 -40.27 8.50
CA THR A 650 10.82 -40.92 9.74
C THR A 650 9.78 -42.01 10.05
N PRO A 651 10.12 -43.31 9.94
CA PRO A 651 9.15 -44.41 9.99
C PRO A 651 8.32 -44.43 11.29
N PHE A 652 8.88 -43.85 12.36
CA PHE A 652 8.31 -43.83 13.70
C PHE A 652 7.11 -42.89 13.85
N ILE A 653 7.13 -41.69 13.24
CA ILE A 653 6.03 -40.70 13.36
C ILE A 653 4.87 -41.06 12.43
N VAL A 654 5.18 -41.50 11.20
CA VAL A 654 4.16 -42.01 10.27
C VAL A 654 3.55 -43.30 10.81
N GLY A 655 4.34 -44.19 11.41
CA GLY A 655 3.83 -45.38 12.09
C GLY A 655 2.90 -45.06 13.26
N SER A 656 3.28 -44.08 14.10
CA SER A 656 2.50 -43.66 15.26
C SER A 656 1.19 -42.97 14.87
N ALA A 657 1.22 -42.09 13.86
CA ALA A 657 0.03 -41.43 13.33
C ALA A 657 -0.90 -42.43 12.62
N LEU A 658 -0.36 -43.40 11.88
CA LEU A 658 -1.16 -44.48 11.26
C LEU A 658 -1.75 -45.43 12.31
N LEU A 659 -1.04 -45.72 13.41
CA LEU A 659 -1.56 -46.48 14.55
C LEU A 659 -2.66 -45.72 15.30
N LEU A 660 -2.54 -44.41 15.47
CA LEU A 660 -3.56 -43.57 16.09
C LEU A 660 -4.82 -43.43 15.21
N LEU A 661 -4.62 -43.25 13.90
CA LEU A 661 -5.71 -43.13 12.93
C LEU A 661 -6.42 -44.47 12.69
N SER A 662 -5.68 -45.58 12.69
CA SER A 662 -6.27 -46.92 12.59
C SER A 662 -7.03 -47.31 13.86
N SER A 663 -6.52 -46.97 15.05
CA SER A 663 -7.23 -47.22 16.31
C SER A 663 -8.50 -46.35 16.45
N LEU A 664 -8.47 -45.08 16.06
CA LEU A 664 -9.67 -44.22 16.01
C LEU A 664 -10.68 -44.68 14.96
N GLY A 665 -10.20 -45.09 13.78
CA GLY A 665 -11.04 -45.63 12.70
C GLY A 665 -11.73 -46.95 13.07
N LEU A 666 -11.00 -47.87 13.71
CA LEU A 666 -11.54 -49.13 14.22
C LEU A 666 -12.56 -48.88 15.35
N SER A 667 -12.26 -47.96 16.26
CA SER A 667 -13.18 -47.58 17.34
C SER A 667 -14.49 -47.00 16.80
N GLY A 668 -14.40 -46.10 15.80
CA GLY A 668 -15.57 -45.55 15.12
C GLY A 668 -16.38 -46.60 14.35
N PHE A 669 -15.71 -47.56 13.70
CA PHE A 669 -16.36 -48.67 13.01
C PHE A 669 -17.17 -49.56 13.97
N PHE A 670 -16.60 -49.94 15.11
CA PHE A 670 -17.29 -50.76 16.11
C PHE A 670 -18.47 -50.01 16.76
N LEU A 671 -18.32 -48.70 17.05
CA LEU A 671 -19.40 -47.86 17.57
C LEU A 671 -20.57 -47.72 16.58
N LEU A 672 -20.29 -47.49 15.29
CA LEU A 672 -21.30 -47.42 14.24
C LEU A 672 -22.00 -48.77 14.01
N ARG A 673 -21.26 -49.88 14.12
CA ARG A 673 -21.83 -51.23 14.01
C ARG A 673 -22.72 -51.55 15.21
N ALA A 674 -22.29 -51.22 16.43
CA ALA A 674 -23.09 -51.35 17.65
C ALA A 674 -24.37 -50.50 17.57
N TRP A 675 -24.26 -49.26 17.10
CA TRP A 675 -25.42 -48.37 16.90
C TRP A 675 -26.41 -48.89 15.85
N ARG A 676 -25.91 -49.44 14.71
CA ARG A 676 -26.77 -50.05 13.69
C ARG A 676 -27.45 -51.33 14.16
N ILE A 677 -26.78 -52.14 14.99
CA ILE A 677 -27.36 -53.34 15.59
C ILE A 677 -28.46 -52.94 16.59
N TRP A 678 -28.19 -51.97 17.46
CA TRP A 678 -29.15 -51.41 18.41
C TRP A 678 -30.38 -50.80 17.71
N ARG A 679 -30.17 -50.10 16.59
CA ARG A 679 -31.26 -49.53 15.78
C ARG A 679 -32.09 -50.58 15.04
N LYS A 680 -31.50 -51.74 14.70
CA LYS A 680 -32.22 -52.88 14.10
C LYS A 680 -32.96 -53.74 15.13
N SER A 681 -32.52 -53.75 16.39
CA SER A 681 -33.24 -54.42 17.49
C SER A 681 -34.40 -53.60 18.06
N ALA A 682 -34.63 -52.38 17.58
CA ALA A 682 -35.70 -51.48 18.04
C ALA A 682 -37.00 -51.57 17.21
N SER A 683 -37.16 -52.60 16.37
CA SER A 683 -38.41 -52.93 15.69
C SER A 683 -39.17 -54.00 16.49
N PRO A 684 -40.51 -53.95 16.61
CA PRO A 684 -41.28 -54.97 17.33
C PRO A 684 -41.15 -56.34 16.64
N PRO A 685 -41.15 -57.45 17.41
CA PRO A 685 -40.81 -58.77 16.88
C PRO A 685 -41.97 -59.35 16.06
N THR A 686 -41.66 -59.87 14.88
CA THR A 686 -42.47 -60.89 14.21
C THR A 686 -41.75 -62.23 14.37
N GLU A 687 -42.52 -63.26 14.73
CA GLU A 687 -42.09 -64.60 15.13
C GLU A 687 -41.24 -65.34 14.08
N GLU A 688 -40.46 -66.29 14.61
CA GLU A 688 -39.69 -67.37 13.95
C GLU A 688 -38.26 -67.06 13.47
N SER A 689 -37.28 -67.26 14.37
CA SER A 689 -36.03 -68.01 14.14
C SER A 689 -35.10 -67.97 15.38
N PRO A 690 -34.51 -69.09 15.84
CA PRO A 690 -33.70 -69.17 17.05
C PRO A 690 -32.19 -69.17 16.76
N ILE A 691 -31.45 -68.09 17.10
CA ILE A 691 -29.97 -68.08 17.17
C ILE A 691 -29.52 -67.16 18.33
N PRO A 692 -28.51 -67.53 19.15
CA PRO A 692 -28.41 -67.12 20.54
C PRO A 692 -27.89 -65.70 20.75
N ALA A 693 -28.40 -65.07 21.82
CA ALA A 693 -27.90 -63.83 22.37
C ALA A 693 -26.46 -64.00 22.90
N VAL A 694 -25.66 -62.94 22.71
CA VAL A 694 -24.28 -62.64 23.14
C VAL A 694 -23.35 -62.54 21.92
N PRO A 695 -22.70 -61.39 21.61
CA PRO A 695 -22.30 -60.32 22.53
C PRO A 695 -22.33 -58.86 21.98
N ALA A 696 -23.13 -57.98 22.58
CA ALA A 696 -22.84 -56.53 22.54
C ALA A 696 -21.74 -56.13 23.55
N LYS A 697 -21.41 -57.00 24.51
CA LYS A 697 -20.44 -56.73 25.58
C LYS A 697 -18.98 -57.11 25.26
N THR A 698 -18.71 -58.03 24.32
CA THR A 698 -17.31 -58.45 24.03
C THR A 698 -16.58 -57.54 23.02
N SER A 699 -17.28 -56.61 22.36
CA SER A 699 -16.69 -55.68 21.39
C SER A 699 -16.30 -54.31 21.97
N LEU A 700 -16.72 -53.98 23.19
CA LEU A 700 -16.33 -52.73 23.87
C LEU A 700 -14.98 -52.83 24.59
N PHE A 701 -14.62 -54.01 25.08
CA PHE A 701 -13.41 -54.22 25.87
C PHE A 701 -12.09 -54.00 25.10
N PRO A 702 -11.94 -54.45 23.83
CA PRO A 702 -10.70 -54.23 23.07
C PRO A 702 -10.47 -52.75 22.73
N GLY A 703 -11.53 -51.97 22.49
CA GLY A 703 -11.43 -50.55 22.14
C GLY A 703 -11.00 -49.67 23.31
N LEU A 704 -11.49 -49.96 24.52
CA LEU A 704 -11.07 -49.27 25.75
C LEU A 704 -9.62 -49.61 26.15
N LEU A 705 -9.21 -50.87 25.97
CA LEU A 705 -7.85 -51.32 26.27
C LEU A 705 -6.81 -50.68 25.34
N LEU A 706 -7.11 -50.56 24.03
CA LEU A 706 -6.26 -49.88 23.06
C LEU A 706 -6.12 -48.38 23.35
N GLY A 707 -7.21 -47.72 23.78
CA GLY A 707 -7.17 -46.31 24.20
C GLY A 707 -6.29 -46.06 25.42
N MET A 708 -6.34 -46.93 26.43
CA MET A 708 -5.49 -46.81 27.63
C MET A 708 -4.00 -47.05 27.34
N ILE A 709 -3.67 -48.03 26.49
CA ILE A 709 -2.28 -48.33 26.11
C ILE A 709 -1.66 -47.14 25.35
N SER A 710 -2.42 -46.46 24.49
CA SER A 710 -1.94 -45.27 23.78
C SER A 710 -1.64 -44.09 24.72
N VAL A 711 -2.44 -43.89 25.75
CA VAL A 711 -2.22 -42.79 26.73
C VAL A 711 -1.01 -43.07 27.63
N LEU A 712 -0.82 -44.32 28.07
CA LEU A 712 0.34 -44.71 28.88
C LEU A 712 1.67 -44.64 28.10
N PHE A 713 1.65 -44.94 26.80
CA PHE A 713 2.84 -44.85 25.94
C PHE A 713 3.27 -43.39 25.71
N MET A 714 2.32 -42.47 25.54
CA MET A 714 2.59 -41.03 25.37
C MET A 714 3.17 -40.39 26.64
N ASN A 715 2.72 -40.83 27.82
CA ASN A 715 3.20 -40.30 29.10
C ASN A 715 4.65 -40.75 29.41
N SER A 716 5.02 -41.97 28.99
CA SER A 716 6.39 -42.48 29.10
C SER A 716 7.38 -41.70 28.21
N LEU A 717 6.97 -41.34 26.99
CA LEU A 717 7.77 -40.58 26.02
C LEU A 717 8.10 -39.15 26.50
N ALA A 718 7.15 -38.45 27.13
CA ALA A 718 7.35 -37.11 27.68
C ALA A 718 8.35 -37.07 28.85
N SER A 719 8.57 -38.21 29.52
CA SER A 719 9.42 -38.29 30.72
C SER A 719 10.88 -38.66 30.45
N SER A 720 11.24 -39.10 29.24
CA SER A 720 12.60 -39.59 28.96
C SER A 720 13.61 -38.45 28.72
N SER A 721 14.72 -38.48 29.46
CA SER A 721 15.83 -37.53 29.36
C SER A 721 16.52 -37.52 27.98
N ALA A 722 16.40 -38.61 27.22
CA ALA A 722 16.89 -38.71 25.85
C ALA A 722 16.18 -37.75 24.86
N ALA A 723 14.90 -37.43 25.10
CA ALA A 723 14.16 -36.50 24.26
C ALA A 723 14.58 -35.03 24.45
N ARG A 724 15.08 -34.66 25.64
CA ARG A 724 15.57 -33.30 25.91
C ARG A 724 16.94 -33.02 25.27
N GLY A 725 17.79 -34.04 25.16
CA GLY A 725 19.09 -33.90 24.47
C GLY A 725 19.00 -33.75 22.95
N LEU A 726 17.88 -34.14 22.34
CA LEU A 726 17.62 -34.02 20.90
C LEU A 726 16.96 -32.69 20.50
N LEU A 727 16.47 -31.92 21.47
CA LEU A 727 15.82 -30.61 21.28
C LEU A 727 16.77 -29.42 21.52
N ASP A 728 18.05 -29.67 21.80
CA ASP A 728 19.05 -28.61 21.77
C ASP A 728 19.31 -28.21 20.31
N GLU A 729 18.74 -27.05 19.93
CA GLU A 729 18.91 -26.40 18.62
C GLU A 729 20.38 -26.46 18.15
N SER A 730 21.34 -26.33 19.07
CA SER A 730 22.75 -26.19 18.74
C SER A 730 23.38 -27.41 18.02
N THR A 731 22.79 -28.60 18.16
CA THR A 731 23.37 -29.86 17.64
C THR A 731 22.79 -30.23 16.28
N VAL A 732 21.48 -30.02 16.09
CA VAL A 732 20.76 -30.31 14.84
C VAL A 732 21.11 -29.29 13.76
N THR A 733 21.26 -28.00 14.11
CA THR A 733 21.66 -26.96 13.16
C THR A 733 23.13 -27.13 12.73
N ARG A 734 24.01 -27.64 13.61
CA ARG A 734 25.42 -27.94 13.28
C ARG A 734 25.55 -29.11 12.29
N TRP A 735 24.80 -30.18 12.54
CA TRP A 735 24.82 -31.37 11.70
C TRP A 735 24.18 -31.12 10.33
N TRP A 736 23.06 -30.38 10.27
CA TRP A 736 22.35 -30.07 9.03
C TRP A 736 23.09 -29.07 8.13
N ARG A 737 23.83 -28.10 8.70
CA ARG A 737 24.71 -27.19 7.92
C ARG A 737 25.93 -27.90 7.30
N GLN A 738 26.40 -28.99 7.93
CA GLN A 738 27.45 -29.84 7.35
C GLN A 738 26.92 -30.81 6.28
N ALA A 739 25.68 -31.30 6.42
CA ALA A 739 25.13 -32.33 5.53
C ALA A 739 24.38 -31.80 4.29
N SER A 740 23.79 -30.59 4.33
CA SER A 740 22.87 -30.09 3.28
C SER A 740 23.51 -29.36 2.10
N GLY A 741 24.84 -29.15 2.10
CA GLY A 741 25.57 -28.60 0.95
C GLY A 741 25.08 -27.24 0.44
N HIS A 742 24.35 -26.46 1.24
CA HIS A 742 23.70 -25.20 0.84
C HIS A 742 24.64 -24.00 0.58
N ASP A 743 25.96 -24.22 0.44
CA ASP A 743 26.86 -23.25 -0.19
C ASP A 743 27.02 -23.56 -1.68
N LYS A 744 25.99 -23.29 -2.47
CA LYS A 744 26.11 -23.36 -3.94
C LYS A 744 25.92 -22.03 -4.67
N GLU A 745 25.56 -20.95 -3.97
CA GLU A 745 25.80 -19.58 -4.48
C GLU A 745 26.97 -18.89 -3.78
N ALA A 746 27.39 -19.38 -2.62
CA ALA A 746 28.71 -19.10 -2.07
C ALA A 746 29.84 -19.80 -2.84
N SER A 747 29.56 -20.66 -3.83
CA SER A 747 30.57 -21.44 -4.56
C SER A 747 31.13 -20.76 -5.82
N ARG A 748 30.82 -19.47 -6.07
CA ARG A 748 31.50 -18.64 -7.08
C ARG A 748 32.49 -17.62 -6.50
N TRP A 749 32.59 -17.58 -5.18
CA TRP A 749 33.66 -16.89 -4.45
C TRP A 749 34.30 -17.94 -3.53
N PRO A 750 35.62 -17.99 -3.34
CA PRO A 750 36.22 -19.06 -2.56
C PRO A 750 35.72 -18.99 -1.11
N ASN A 751 35.03 -20.05 -0.65
CA ASN A 751 34.71 -20.43 0.74
C ASN A 751 34.86 -19.35 1.82
N VAL A 752 33.76 -18.69 2.21
CA VAL A 752 33.71 -17.85 3.42
C VAL A 752 32.43 -18.12 4.23
N ARG A 753 32.48 -19.12 5.13
CA ARG A 753 31.39 -19.69 5.94
C ARG A 753 31.30 -19.19 7.39
N ASN A 754 32.12 -18.22 7.80
CA ASN A 754 32.18 -17.78 9.19
C ASN A 754 32.04 -16.24 9.25
N PRO A 755 31.30 -15.64 10.20
CA PRO A 755 31.35 -14.19 10.46
C PRO A 755 32.79 -13.71 10.70
N ALA A 756 33.63 -14.54 11.32
CA ALA A 756 35.07 -14.32 11.40
C ALA A 756 35.75 -14.27 10.02
N GLN A 757 35.15 -14.88 9.00
CA GLN A 757 35.65 -14.96 7.64
C GLN A 757 35.14 -13.80 6.76
N GLN A 758 33.98 -13.20 7.06
CA GLN A 758 33.64 -11.86 6.57
C GLN A 758 34.55 -10.78 7.18
N LEU A 759 34.96 -10.95 8.45
CA LEU A 759 36.06 -10.20 9.07
C LEU A 759 37.44 -10.53 8.46
N ILE A 760 37.72 -11.79 8.09
CA ILE A 760 38.96 -12.18 7.39
C ILE A 760 38.95 -11.66 5.95
N ILE A 761 37.80 -11.52 5.27
CA ILE A 761 37.72 -10.80 3.99
C ILE A 761 38.09 -9.31 4.21
N PHE A 762 37.63 -8.69 5.30
CA PHE A 762 38.05 -7.34 5.68
C PHE A 762 39.56 -7.27 5.99
N ARG A 763 40.13 -8.23 6.76
CA ARG A 763 41.58 -8.34 7.03
C ARG A 763 42.43 -8.77 5.83
N GLN A 764 41.90 -9.57 4.90
CA GLN A 764 42.59 -10.05 3.69
C GLN A 764 42.51 -9.03 2.55
N LEU A 765 41.50 -8.16 2.54
CA LEU A 765 41.46 -6.96 1.70
C LEU A 765 42.36 -5.86 2.25
N GLU A 766 42.63 -5.83 3.57
CA GLU A 766 43.76 -5.10 4.14
C GLU A 766 45.11 -5.75 3.79
N SER A 767 45.19 -7.08 3.68
CA SER A 767 46.45 -7.82 3.49
C SER A 767 46.74 -8.32 2.06
N GLY A 768 45.99 -7.89 1.06
CA GLY A 768 46.11 -8.37 -0.32
C GLY A 768 45.98 -7.26 -1.35
N THR A 769 47.12 -6.65 -1.71
CA THR A 769 47.47 -5.95 -2.97
C THR A 769 46.26 -5.57 -3.86
N GLU A 770 45.82 -4.32 -4.06
CA GLU A 770 46.45 -3.00 -3.97
C GLU A 770 45.38 -1.92 -3.66
N PRO A 771 45.35 -1.33 -2.46
CA PRO A 771 45.06 0.11 -2.36
C PRO A 771 46.19 0.87 -1.66
N GLN A 772 47.10 0.14 -1.01
CA GLN A 772 48.25 0.70 -0.30
C GLN A 772 49.28 1.36 -1.24
N ASN A 773 49.27 0.99 -2.53
CA ASN A 773 50.12 1.59 -3.58
C ASN A 773 49.45 2.76 -4.33
N LEU A 774 48.15 3.01 -4.13
CA LEU A 774 47.36 4.01 -4.89
C LEU A 774 46.82 5.14 -4.01
N LEU A 775 46.79 4.96 -2.69
CA LEU A 775 46.46 5.98 -1.71
C LEU A 775 47.70 6.20 -0.83
N PRO A 776 48.16 7.44 -0.60
CA PRO A 776 49.27 7.66 0.33
C PRO A 776 48.91 7.04 1.69
N ALA A 777 49.85 6.37 2.35
CA ALA A 777 49.60 5.66 3.62
C ALA A 777 48.94 6.54 4.71
N ALA A 778 49.05 7.87 4.58
CA ALA A 778 48.39 8.87 5.42
C ALA A 778 46.85 8.90 5.34
N TRP A 779 46.24 8.38 4.27
CA TRP A 779 44.78 8.44 4.04
C TRP A 779 44.04 7.22 4.62
N LEU A 780 44.80 6.19 5.00
CA LEU A 780 44.33 4.92 5.56
C LEU A 780 44.48 4.82 7.09
N GLN A 781 44.99 5.85 7.78
CA GLN A 781 45.05 5.87 9.25
C GLN A 781 43.74 6.44 9.82
N PRO A 782 43.13 5.75 10.79
CA PRO A 782 43.63 5.86 12.15
C PRO A 782 44.25 4.55 12.62
N THR A 783 45.26 4.66 13.46
CA THR A 783 45.77 3.60 14.32
C THR A 783 44.62 2.98 15.11
N VAL A 784 43.96 1.99 14.51
CA VAL A 784 43.23 0.98 15.25
C VAL A 784 44.33 0.01 15.67
N GLU A 785 44.76 0.10 16.92
CA GLU A 785 45.21 -1.12 17.60
C GLU A 785 44.00 -2.06 17.60
N ALA A 786 43.79 -2.74 16.48
CA ALA A 786 42.84 -3.82 16.40
C ALA A 786 43.45 -4.86 17.33
N SER A 787 42.91 -4.98 18.54
CA SER A 787 43.24 -6.10 19.40
C SER A 787 43.09 -7.34 18.54
N SER A 788 44.23 -7.96 18.27
CA SER A 788 44.43 -8.97 17.24
C SER A 788 43.86 -10.31 17.66
N SER A 789 42.67 -10.35 18.26
CA SER A 789 41.98 -11.61 18.53
C SER A 789 41.16 -11.97 17.29
N GLU A 790 41.69 -12.88 16.49
CA GLU A 790 40.84 -13.71 15.61
C GLU A 790 39.66 -14.22 16.44
N GLY A 791 38.43 -13.80 16.10
CA GLY A 791 37.22 -14.28 16.78
C GLY A 791 36.26 -13.23 17.37
N ASN A 792 36.48 -11.92 17.25
CA ASN A 792 35.48 -10.93 17.67
C ASN A 792 34.34 -10.80 16.61
N PRO A 793 33.08 -11.15 16.92
CA PRO A 793 31.96 -11.02 15.98
C PRO A 793 31.54 -9.56 15.71
N TRP A 794 32.12 -8.57 16.41
CA TRP A 794 31.77 -7.15 16.35
C TRP A 794 32.97 -6.29 15.96
N PRO A 795 33.29 -6.18 14.66
CA PRO A 795 34.50 -5.52 14.17
C PRO A 795 34.51 -4.00 14.37
N LEU A 796 33.32 -3.39 14.48
CA LEU A 796 33.18 -1.95 14.71
C LEU A 796 33.20 -1.57 16.19
N ALA A 797 32.98 -2.55 17.08
CA ALA A 797 32.98 -2.30 18.51
C ALA A 797 34.39 -1.96 19.00
N ARG A 798 34.57 -0.72 19.44
CA ARG A 798 35.84 -0.20 19.94
C ARG A 798 35.63 0.61 21.20
N ARG A 799 36.69 0.74 22.00
CA ARG A 799 36.71 1.61 23.19
C ARG A 799 37.36 2.94 22.81
N LEU A 800 36.66 4.04 23.07
CA LEU A 800 37.22 5.39 23.06
C LEU A 800 37.96 5.62 24.38
N SER A 801 39.19 6.10 24.26
CA SER A 801 40.03 6.58 25.35
C SER A 801 40.71 7.87 24.88
N PHE A 802 40.93 8.79 25.79
CA PHE A 802 41.49 10.10 25.49
C PHE A 802 42.62 10.41 26.47
N GLU A 803 43.79 10.75 25.94
CA GLU A 803 44.91 11.20 26.75
C GLU A 803 44.69 12.67 27.14
N PRO A 804 45.03 13.10 28.37
CA PRO A 804 44.87 14.49 28.80
C PRO A 804 45.57 15.50 27.88
N LYS A 805 46.68 15.11 27.26
CA LYS A 805 47.42 15.92 26.30
C LYS A 805 46.60 16.19 25.03
N ASP A 806 45.94 15.16 24.49
CA ASP A 806 45.14 15.28 23.26
C ASP A 806 43.90 16.14 23.51
N ILE A 807 43.26 15.98 24.68
CA ILE A 807 42.15 16.83 25.12
C ILE A 807 42.60 18.29 25.20
N ALA A 808 43.78 18.55 25.79
CA ALA A 808 44.33 19.89 25.89
C ALA A 808 44.61 20.51 24.51
N GLU A 809 45.22 19.75 23.59
CA GLU A 809 45.52 20.20 22.22
C GLU A 809 44.26 20.57 21.42
N MET A 810 43.15 19.85 21.62
CA MET A 810 41.86 20.17 21.00
C MET A 810 41.15 21.36 21.66
N ARG A 811 41.25 21.52 22.98
CA ARG A 811 40.53 22.54 23.75
C ARG A 811 41.21 23.92 23.75
N GLU A 812 42.54 23.97 23.75
CA GLU A 812 43.31 25.22 23.79
C GLU A 812 42.93 26.19 22.65
N PRO A 813 42.81 25.76 21.38
CA PRO A 813 42.39 26.65 20.30
C PRO A 813 40.97 27.20 20.45
N LEU A 814 40.09 26.36 21.00
CA LEU A 814 38.70 26.68 21.29
C LEU A 814 38.57 27.56 22.55
N GLY A 815 39.66 27.81 23.28
CA GLY A 815 39.64 28.57 24.53
C GLY A 815 38.85 27.90 25.64
N ILE A 816 38.71 26.57 25.59
CA ILE A 816 37.95 25.79 26.57
C ILE A 816 38.87 25.34 27.71
N PRO A 817 38.47 25.42 28.99
CA PRO A 817 39.27 24.94 30.12
C PRO A 817 39.62 23.44 29.99
N THR A 818 40.87 23.06 30.25
CA THR A 818 41.35 21.68 30.07
C THR A 818 41.01 20.73 31.22
N GLY A 819 40.69 21.26 32.41
CA GLY A 819 40.45 20.47 33.62
C GLY A 819 39.00 20.32 34.08
N ALA A 820 38.03 20.98 33.43
CA ALA A 820 36.62 20.98 33.82
C ALA A 820 35.72 20.33 32.76
N MET A 821 34.54 19.86 33.18
CA MET A 821 33.48 19.42 32.26
C MET A 821 32.81 20.65 31.64
N VAL A 822 32.40 20.55 30.38
CA VAL A 822 31.95 21.70 29.58
C VAL A 822 30.55 21.45 29.07
N ASN A 823 29.66 22.45 29.09
CA ASN A 823 28.35 22.30 28.49
C ASN A 823 28.48 22.25 26.97
N MET A 824 27.61 21.47 26.32
CA MET A 824 27.60 21.33 24.87
C MET A 824 26.20 21.62 24.34
N ILE A 825 26.12 22.52 23.36
CA ILE A 825 24.88 22.83 22.65
C ILE A 825 25.08 22.50 21.19
N VAL A 826 24.36 21.51 20.68
CA VAL A 826 24.35 21.13 19.26
C VAL A 826 23.09 21.71 18.63
N ILE A 827 23.24 22.62 17.68
CA ILE A 827 22.11 23.22 16.97
C ILE A 827 22.08 22.67 15.55
N PHE A 828 21.03 21.91 15.26
CA PHE A 828 20.68 21.52 13.89
C PHE A 828 19.95 22.68 13.23
N VAL A 829 20.59 23.25 12.22
CA VAL A 829 20.05 24.34 11.40
C VAL A 829 19.31 23.74 10.21
N GLU A 830 18.00 23.89 10.20
CA GLU A 830 17.10 23.29 9.21
C GLU A 830 17.42 23.78 7.79
N SER A 831 17.59 22.84 6.86
CA SER A 831 17.75 23.14 5.44
C SER A 831 18.88 24.14 5.11
N TRP A 832 19.95 24.21 5.91
CA TRP A 832 21.07 25.17 5.73
C TRP A 832 22.17 24.60 4.83
N ARG A 833 22.31 25.16 3.62
CA ARG A 833 23.31 24.74 2.62
C ARG A 833 24.58 25.58 2.69
N SER A 834 25.71 24.96 2.36
CA SER A 834 26.98 25.68 2.21
C SER A 834 27.01 26.61 1.01
N PHE A 835 26.14 26.40 0.01
CA PHE A 835 26.09 27.26 -1.18
C PHE A 835 25.81 28.71 -0.80
N GLU A 836 24.68 29.01 -0.17
CA GLU A 836 24.33 30.39 0.18
C GLU A 836 25.33 30.98 1.17
N PHE A 837 25.83 30.18 2.12
CA PHE A 837 26.78 30.66 3.12
C PHE A 837 28.12 31.04 2.50
N GLU A 838 28.72 30.20 1.66
CA GLU A 838 30.06 30.41 1.08
C GLU A 838 30.04 31.26 -0.21
N HIS A 839 28.87 31.44 -0.83
CA HIS A 839 28.78 32.16 -2.11
C HIS A 839 29.28 33.62 -1.97
N PRO A 840 30.21 34.10 -2.83
CA PRO A 840 30.85 35.41 -2.65
C PRO A 840 29.90 36.61 -2.62
N ARG A 841 28.82 36.57 -3.41
CA ARG A 841 27.78 37.61 -3.45
C ARG A 841 26.66 37.40 -2.43
N LEU A 842 26.04 36.21 -2.39
CA LEU A 842 24.92 35.90 -1.49
C LEU A 842 25.32 35.81 -0.02
N GLY A 843 26.48 35.23 0.30
CA GLY A 843 26.92 35.01 1.68
C GLY A 843 26.94 36.28 2.53
N PRO A 844 27.60 37.37 2.10
CA PRO A 844 27.57 38.65 2.82
C PRO A 844 26.18 39.29 2.94
N LEU A 845 25.26 39.00 2.02
CA LEU A 845 23.90 39.55 2.02
C LEU A 845 22.98 38.77 2.98
N VAL A 846 23.05 37.44 2.91
CA VAL A 846 22.14 36.55 3.64
C VAL A 846 22.66 36.26 5.04
N PHE A 847 23.98 36.11 5.22
CA PHE A 847 24.62 35.75 6.50
C PHE A 847 25.64 36.79 6.99
N PRO A 848 25.29 38.09 7.09
CA PRO A 848 26.26 39.10 7.51
C PRO A 848 26.78 38.88 8.93
N ARG A 849 25.96 38.35 9.85
CA ARG A 849 26.31 38.22 11.26
C ARG A 849 27.09 36.94 11.54
N LEU A 850 26.57 35.79 11.15
CA LEU A 850 27.23 34.50 11.39
C LEU A 850 28.57 34.39 10.67
N ARG A 851 28.73 34.96 9.46
CA ARG A 851 30.03 34.98 8.79
C ARG A 851 31.07 35.80 9.58
N ALA A 852 30.66 36.93 10.16
CA ALA A 852 31.53 37.72 11.03
C ALA A 852 31.91 36.94 12.30
N ARG A 853 30.95 36.25 12.93
CA ARG A 853 31.20 35.34 14.06
C ARG A 853 32.16 34.23 13.68
N PHE A 854 32.00 33.60 12.52
CA PHE A 854 32.85 32.47 12.12
C PHE A 854 34.29 32.93 11.88
N ALA A 855 34.47 34.12 11.32
CA ALA A 855 35.80 34.70 11.11
C ALA A 855 36.53 35.04 12.43
N GLN A 856 35.79 35.34 13.50
CA GLN A 856 36.37 35.78 14.78
C GLN A 856 36.43 34.67 15.83
N GLN A 857 35.43 33.78 15.86
CA GLN A 857 35.17 32.92 17.01
C GLN A 857 35.02 31.42 16.67
N ALA A 858 34.96 31.02 15.39
CA ALA A 858 34.67 29.62 15.05
C ALA A 858 35.90 28.80 14.64
N THR A 859 35.85 27.50 14.95
CA THR A 859 36.49 26.48 14.13
C THR A 859 35.47 25.96 13.11
N TYR A 860 35.64 26.36 11.85
CA TYR A 860 34.68 26.17 10.76
C TYR A 860 35.11 25.10 9.75
N PHE A 861 34.17 24.21 9.39
CA PHE A 861 34.33 23.11 8.45
C PHE A 861 33.49 23.38 7.18
N PRO A 862 34.05 24.09 6.17
CA PRO A 862 33.34 24.47 4.95
C PRO A 862 32.89 23.29 4.08
N PHE A 863 33.56 22.14 4.17
CA PHE A 863 33.31 20.95 3.34
C PHE A 863 32.65 19.83 4.15
N THR A 864 31.58 20.15 4.88
CA THR A 864 30.80 19.14 5.60
C THR A 864 29.70 18.55 4.71
N TYR A 865 29.63 17.24 4.64
CA TYR A 865 28.65 16.51 3.83
C TYR A 865 27.57 15.85 4.68
N ALA A 866 26.33 16.08 4.27
CA ALA A 866 25.14 15.49 4.86
C ALA A 866 24.82 14.12 4.26
N SER A 867 24.21 13.27 5.09
CA SER A 867 23.66 11.99 4.64
C SER A 867 22.30 12.19 3.99
N ILE A 868 22.31 12.49 2.70
CA ILE A 868 21.13 12.97 1.96
C ILE A 868 20.22 11.88 1.43
N TYR A 869 18.92 12.01 1.69
CA TYR A 869 17.85 11.25 1.03
C TYR A 869 16.56 12.08 1.03
N PRO A 870 15.65 11.96 0.03
CA PRO A 870 14.43 12.78 -0.05
C PRO A 870 13.43 12.63 1.10
N GLU A 871 13.52 11.54 1.86
CA GLU A 871 12.58 11.21 2.94
C GLU A 871 13.24 11.33 4.31
N ALA A 872 12.58 12.05 5.22
CA ALA A 872 13.00 12.28 6.60
C ALA A 872 14.47 12.76 6.72
N SER A 873 14.82 13.77 5.91
CA SER A 873 16.20 14.25 5.76
C SER A 873 16.81 14.72 7.10
N THR A 874 16.08 15.47 7.92
CA THR A 874 16.50 15.87 9.28
C THR A 874 16.82 14.66 10.17
N ALA A 875 15.97 13.64 10.18
CA ALA A 875 16.17 12.42 10.99
C ALA A 875 17.42 11.65 10.55
N ARG A 876 17.74 11.64 9.25
CA ARG A 876 18.97 11.01 8.72
C ARG A 876 20.21 11.80 9.10
N GLY A 877 20.15 13.12 8.98
CA GLY A 877 21.23 14.01 9.42
C GLY A 877 21.51 13.87 10.92
N GLN A 878 20.46 13.89 11.74
CA GLN A 878 20.55 13.67 13.19
C GLN A 878 21.09 12.28 13.55
N TYR A 879 20.58 11.22 12.91
CA TYR A 879 21.11 9.86 13.12
C TYR A 879 22.61 9.81 12.78
N SER A 880 23.02 10.34 11.63
CA SER A 880 24.42 10.32 11.24
C SER A 880 25.30 11.11 12.20
N ALA A 881 24.88 12.34 12.52
CA ALA A 881 25.66 13.23 13.38
C ALA A 881 25.76 12.75 14.83
N LEU A 882 24.65 12.24 15.39
CA LEU A 882 24.59 11.87 16.80
C LEU A 882 24.97 10.41 17.04
N CYS A 883 24.76 9.50 16.10
CA CYS A 883 25.12 8.08 16.26
C CYS A 883 26.39 7.69 15.49
N SER A 884 27.05 8.66 14.84
CA SER A 884 28.31 8.49 14.08
C SER A 884 28.28 7.30 13.12
N SER A 885 27.17 7.16 12.40
CA SER A 885 26.90 6.02 11.52
C SER A 885 26.23 6.46 10.23
N LEU A 886 26.43 5.71 9.15
CA LEU A 886 25.68 5.93 7.91
C LEU A 886 24.22 5.53 8.14
N PRO A 887 23.23 6.33 7.71
CA PRO A 887 21.85 5.93 7.84
C PRO A 887 21.55 4.81 6.84
N ASN A 888 20.33 4.27 6.88
CA ASN A 888 19.90 3.28 5.91
C ASN A 888 19.72 3.91 4.50
N LEU A 889 20.84 4.09 3.78
CA LEU A 889 20.91 4.68 2.44
C LEU A 889 20.09 3.84 1.46
N GLY A 890 19.14 4.42 0.74
CA GLY A 890 18.26 3.69 -0.19
C GLY A 890 17.18 2.81 0.47
N GLY A 891 17.05 2.83 1.80
CA GLY A 891 16.00 2.13 2.55
C GLY A 891 15.24 3.05 3.52
N PRO A 892 14.27 2.54 4.29
CA PRO A 892 13.45 3.37 5.20
C PRO A 892 14.31 4.06 6.28
N PRO A 893 13.92 5.27 6.75
CA PRO A 893 14.64 5.99 7.81
C PRO A 893 14.76 5.18 9.11
N VAL A 894 15.92 5.28 9.78
CA VAL A 894 16.23 4.49 10.99
C VAL A 894 15.23 4.79 12.11
N PHE A 895 14.95 6.07 12.41
CA PHE A 895 14.02 6.45 13.48
C PHE A 895 12.64 5.81 13.33
N LEU A 896 12.17 5.61 12.09
CA LEU A 896 10.84 5.09 11.80
C LEU A 896 10.74 3.57 11.86
N ARG A 897 11.75 2.87 11.32
CA ARG A 897 11.72 1.41 11.09
C ARG A 897 12.60 0.60 12.04
N PHE A 898 13.72 1.16 12.49
CA PHE A 898 14.73 0.50 13.32
C PHE A 898 14.89 1.26 14.63
N THR A 899 13.76 1.63 15.27
CA THR A 899 13.73 2.51 16.44
C THR A 899 14.52 1.95 17.63
N GLY A 900 14.56 0.61 17.76
CA GLY A 900 15.29 -0.10 18.84
C GLY A 900 16.61 -0.72 18.39
N ILE A 901 17.23 -0.23 17.30
CA ILE A 901 18.53 -0.71 16.86
C ILE A 901 19.58 -0.56 17.96
N ASN A 902 20.43 -1.55 18.14
CA ASN A 902 21.52 -1.50 19.10
C ASN A 902 22.69 -0.70 18.53
N VAL A 903 22.68 0.60 18.80
CA VAL A 903 23.77 1.52 18.48
C VAL A 903 23.94 2.50 19.63
N GLN A 904 25.17 2.73 20.05
CA GLN A 904 25.45 3.72 21.09
C GLN A 904 25.53 5.10 20.47
N CYS A 905 24.55 5.97 20.72
CA CYS A 905 24.60 7.36 20.22
C CYS A 905 25.27 8.31 21.22
N LEU A 906 25.65 9.49 20.76
CA LEU A 906 26.30 10.55 21.53
C LEU A 906 25.53 10.90 22.82
N PRO A 907 24.19 11.08 22.84
CA PRO A 907 23.48 11.37 24.07
C PRO A 907 23.64 10.28 25.13
N GLN A 908 23.56 9.01 24.75
CA GLN A 908 23.79 7.88 25.64
C GLN A 908 25.21 7.86 26.19
N LEU A 909 26.22 7.97 25.31
CA LEU A 909 27.62 7.98 25.74
C LEU A 909 27.93 9.15 26.70
N MET A 910 27.43 10.34 26.38
CA MET A 910 27.62 11.53 27.22
C MET A 910 26.86 11.42 28.54
N GLY A 911 25.64 10.86 28.52
CA GLY A 911 24.84 10.56 29.71
C GLY A 911 25.58 9.66 30.69
N ASN A 912 26.19 8.59 30.17
CA ASN A 912 27.02 7.67 30.95
C ASN A 912 28.29 8.35 31.49
N GLY A 913 28.79 9.36 30.76
CA GLY A 913 29.89 10.24 31.17
C GLY A 913 29.50 11.33 32.18
N GLY A 914 28.26 11.32 32.70
CA GLY A 914 27.79 12.25 33.73
C GLY A 914 27.14 13.54 33.20
N TYR A 915 26.86 13.63 31.90
CA TYR A 915 26.11 14.75 31.34
C TYR A 915 24.60 14.56 31.49
N HIS A 916 23.87 15.66 31.69
CA HIS A 916 22.43 15.66 31.48
C HIS A 916 22.09 15.88 30.01
N THR A 917 21.32 15.01 29.39
CA THR A 917 21.08 15.05 27.93
C THR A 917 19.68 15.54 27.61
N VAL A 918 19.59 16.57 26.79
CA VAL A 918 18.34 17.26 26.46
C VAL A 918 18.18 17.36 24.95
N LEU A 919 16.97 17.09 24.45
CA LEU A 919 16.60 17.40 23.07
C LEU A 919 15.44 18.39 23.09
N MET A 920 15.63 19.53 22.42
CA MET A 920 14.63 20.57 22.26
C MET A 920 14.30 20.83 20.80
N SER A 921 13.02 20.95 20.46
CA SER A 921 12.56 21.31 19.12
C SER A 921 11.38 22.25 19.20
N ALA A 922 11.33 23.21 18.27
CA ALA A 922 10.14 24.04 18.07
C ALA A 922 8.92 23.21 17.60
N GLY A 923 9.16 22.06 16.97
CA GLY A 923 8.15 21.08 16.54
C GLY A 923 7.80 20.05 17.63
N ALA A 924 6.83 19.18 17.35
CA ALA A 924 6.46 18.09 18.26
C ALA A 924 7.57 17.03 18.31
N ASN A 925 7.96 16.60 19.52
CA ASN A 925 9.05 15.63 19.70
C ASN A 925 8.72 14.23 19.15
N GLU A 926 7.44 13.92 19.02
CA GLU A 926 6.91 12.66 18.48
C GLU A 926 7.02 12.60 16.95
N PHE A 927 7.27 13.75 16.29
CA PHE A 927 7.44 13.80 14.84
C PHE A 927 8.63 12.93 14.41
N HIS A 928 8.46 12.17 13.32
CA HIS A 928 9.40 11.14 12.86
C HIS A 928 9.87 10.13 13.91
N LYS A 929 9.10 9.90 14.99
CA LYS A 929 9.50 9.06 16.13
C LYS A 929 10.81 9.49 16.80
N THR A 930 11.20 10.76 16.70
CA THR A 930 12.45 11.28 17.27
C THR A 930 12.53 11.01 18.77
N LYS A 931 11.47 11.31 19.53
CA LYS A 931 11.39 10.98 20.95
C LYS A 931 11.55 9.49 21.22
N ALA A 932 10.83 8.64 20.50
CA ALA A 932 10.88 7.20 20.71
C ALA A 932 12.28 6.63 20.46
N PHE A 933 12.97 7.09 19.41
CA PHE A 933 14.34 6.69 19.12
C PHE A 933 15.30 7.19 20.20
N PHE A 934 15.34 8.49 20.48
CA PHE A 934 16.32 9.03 21.41
C PHE A 934 16.04 8.69 22.88
N SER A 935 14.82 8.27 23.24
CA SER A 935 14.51 7.77 24.59
C SER A 935 15.26 6.47 24.90
N THR A 936 15.50 5.63 23.89
CA THR A 936 16.30 4.41 24.03
C THR A 936 17.79 4.64 23.75
N HIS A 937 18.14 5.81 23.20
CA HIS A 937 19.51 6.19 22.84
C HIS A 937 20.03 7.38 23.67
N GLY A 938 19.54 7.47 24.91
CA GLY A 938 20.17 8.22 25.99
C GLY A 938 19.86 9.71 26.07
N VAL A 939 18.77 10.20 25.48
CA VAL A 939 18.22 11.52 25.83
C VAL A 939 17.33 11.40 27.05
N GLN A 940 17.58 12.23 28.07
CA GLN A 940 16.88 12.20 29.36
C GLN A 940 15.69 13.18 29.41
N THR A 941 15.82 14.35 28.79
CA THR A 941 14.79 15.39 28.79
C THR A 941 14.39 15.77 27.36
N PHE A 942 13.08 15.86 27.11
CA PHE A 942 12.52 16.24 25.82
C PHE A 942 11.64 17.49 25.98
N VAL A 943 11.99 18.56 25.29
CA VAL A 943 11.25 19.83 25.33
C VAL A 943 10.77 20.16 23.91
N GLY A 944 9.50 19.93 23.64
CA GLY A 944 8.95 20.04 22.30
C GLY A 944 8.06 21.25 22.16
N ARG A 945 7.37 21.32 21.02
CA ARG A 945 6.23 22.21 20.79
C ARG A 945 5.36 22.32 22.04
N GLU A 946 5.09 21.20 22.71
CA GLU A 946 4.21 21.10 23.87
C GLU A 946 4.47 22.17 24.94
N TYR A 947 5.74 22.49 25.18
CA TYR A 947 6.24 23.53 26.07
C TYR A 947 6.25 24.89 25.38
N PHE A 948 6.79 24.98 24.16
CA PHE A 948 7.01 26.27 23.48
C PHE A 948 5.73 26.99 23.00
N ARG A 949 4.61 26.28 22.78
CA ARG A 949 3.32 26.89 22.36
C ARG A 949 2.70 27.85 23.38
N GLN A 950 3.23 27.92 24.61
CA GLN A 950 2.77 28.88 25.61
C GLN A 950 3.37 30.28 25.45
N PHE A 951 4.44 30.41 24.67
CA PHE A 951 5.13 31.68 24.44
C PHE A 951 4.60 32.35 23.17
N ASP A 952 4.58 33.67 23.18
CA ASP A 952 4.17 34.45 22.02
C ASP A 952 5.22 34.39 20.91
N ASP A 953 4.74 34.29 19.66
CA ASP A 953 5.56 34.42 18.47
C ASP A 953 5.28 35.77 17.78
N PRO A 954 6.09 36.82 18.06
CA PRO A 954 5.94 38.11 17.41
C PRO A 954 6.44 38.09 15.96
N ASP A 955 7.31 37.13 15.60
CA ASP A 955 8.03 37.10 14.33
C ASP A 955 7.25 36.36 13.25
N ARG A 956 6.60 35.25 13.62
CA ARG A 956 5.73 34.44 12.74
C ARG A 956 6.40 34.04 11.41
N VAL A 957 7.67 33.66 11.47
CA VAL A 957 8.49 33.26 10.33
C VAL A 957 8.55 31.73 10.22
N GLY A 958 8.46 31.21 8.98
CA GLY A 958 8.62 29.78 8.70
C GLY A 958 7.31 29.00 8.52
N THR A 959 7.38 27.68 8.70
CA THR A 959 6.27 26.77 8.38
C THR A 959 5.28 26.68 9.54
N TRP A 960 3.99 26.87 9.26
CA TRP A 960 2.91 26.85 10.26
C TRP A 960 3.14 27.84 11.43
N PRO A 961 3.23 29.15 11.17
CA PRO A 961 3.52 30.18 12.21
C PRO A 961 2.43 30.32 13.28
N GLN A 962 1.36 29.53 13.20
CA GLN A 962 0.30 29.42 14.19
C GLN A 962 0.49 28.21 15.13
N GLN A 963 1.45 27.33 14.84
CA GLN A 963 1.61 26.04 15.51
C GLN A 963 3.06 25.76 15.94
N VAL A 964 4.04 26.49 15.41
CA VAL A 964 5.47 26.34 15.71
C VAL A 964 6.04 27.72 16.01
N LEU A 965 6.90 27.78 17.02
CA LEU A 965 7.60 29.00 17.42
C LEU A 965 8.74 29.29 16.43
N SER A 966 8.85 30.52 15.95
CA SER A 966 9.95 30.95 15.09
C SER A 966 11.30 30.82 15.81
N ASP A 967 12.40 30.71 15.06
CA ASP A 967 13.69 30.28 15.62
C ASP A 967 14.25 31.27 16.65
N ARG A 968 14.02 32.57 16.50
CA ARG A 968 14.47 33.59 17.46
C ARG A 968 13.81 33.41 18.84
N PRO A 969 12.47 33.43 18.99
CA PRO A 969 11.86 33.15 20.30
C PRO A 969 12.12 31.72 20.78
N PHE A 970 12.20 30.72 19.90
CA PHE A 970 12.56 29.35 20.29
C PHE A 970 13.95 29.25 20.93
N LEU A 971 14.98 29.82 20.28
CA LEU A 971 16.35 29.80 20.78
C LEU A 971 16.50 30.61 22.08
N HIS A 972 15.78 31.73 22.19
CA HIS A 972 15.71 32.52 23.43
C HIS A 972 15.15 31.68 24.58
N GLU A 973 13.96 31.11 24.42
CA GLU A 973 13.32 30.32 25.47
C GLU A 973 14.08 29.03 25.80
N ALA A 974 14.73 28.42 24.81
CA ALA A 974 15.63 27.29 25.03
C ALA A 974 16.84 27.68 25.89
N LEU A 975 17.45 28.84 25.64
CA LEU A 975 18.56 29.35 26.45
C LEU A 975 18.11 29.66 27.88
N GLN A 976 16.97 30.33 28.04
CA GLN A 976 16.39 30.64 29.36
C GLN A 976 16.18 29.36 30.17
N LEU A 977 15.67 28.29 29.54
CA LEU A 977 15.48 27.00 30.19
C LEU A 977 16.81 26.30 30.56
N LEU A 978 17.86 26.45 29.75
CA LEU A 978 19.20 25.91 30.03
C LEU A 978 19.91 26.65 31.16
N GLU A 979 19.71 27.97 31.27
CA GLU A 979 20.30 28.80 32.33
C GLU A 979 19.54 28.67 33.66
N HIS A 980 18.21 28.67 33.58
CA HIS A 980 17.29 28.70 34.71
C HIS A 980 16.28 27.53 34.63
N PRO A 981 16.73 26.28 34.77
CA PRO A 981 15.84 25.12 34.72
C PRO A 981 14.80 25.16 35.84
N ASN A 982 13.56 24.83 35.50
CA ASN A 982 12.46 24.78 36.46
C ASN A 982 12.24 23.35 37.01
N GLN A 983 11.34 23.20 37.98
CA GLN A 983 11.05 21.90 38.59
C GLN A 983 10.43 20.90 37.60
N GLU A 984 9.68 21.37 36.60
CA GLU A 984 9.01 20.53 35.61
C GLU A 984 9.97 19.99 34.54
N GLN A 985 11.03 20.75 34.24
CA GLN A 985 12.06 20.44 33.26
C GLN A 985 13.45 20.53 33.93
N PRO A 986 13.82 19.57 34.79
CA PRO A 986 15.11 19.59 35.46
C PRO A 986 16.24 19.36 34.46
N ILE A 987 17.15 20.32 34.34
CA ILE A 987 18.38 20.21 33.54
C ILE A 987 19.56 20.47 34.47
N ARG A 988 20.50 19.53 34.53
CA ARG A 988 21.68 19.62 35.41
C ARG A 988 22.93 19.92 34.59
N LYS A 989 23.81 20.76 35.10
CA LYS A 989 25.13 20.98 34.52
C LYS A 989 26.09 19.87 34.98
N PRO A 990 27.01 19.37 34.13
CA PRO A 990 27.15 19.71 32.72
C PRO A 990 26.04 19.05 31.86
N PHE A 991 25.64 19.69 30.76
CA PHE A 991 24.61 19.16 29.86
C PHE A 991 25.08 19.03 28.41
N LEU A 992 24.46 18.10 27.68
CA LEU A 992 24.43 18.05 26.22
C LEU A 992 23.01 18.42 25.77
N ALA A 993 22.84 19.61 25.20
CA ALA A 993 21.58 20.06 24.64
C ALA A 993 21.60 19.96 23.12
N VAL A 994 20.63 19.28 22.53
CA VAL A 994 20.42 19.21 21.08
C VAL A 994 19.21 20.06 20.72
N LEU A 995 19.41 21.14 19.99
CA LEU A 995 18.37 22.07 19.56
C LEU A 995 18.10 21.87 18.05
N ALA A 996 16.83 21.75 17.66
CA ALA A 996 16.43 21.64 16.26
C ALA A 996 15.55 22.83 15.84
N THR A 997 16.10 23.67 14.98
CA THR A 997 15.43 24.85 14.39
C THR A 997 14.42 24.43 13.30
N LEU A 998 13.54 25.34 12.87
CA LEU A 998 12.52 25.04 11.84
C LEU A 998 12.15 26.20 10.90
N SER A 999 12.61 27.44 11.15
CA SER A 999 12.08 28.61 10.41
C SER A 999 12.48 28.62 8.93
N SER A 1000 13.59 27.99 8.58
CA SER A 1000 14.05 27.78 7.22
C SER A 1000 13.49 26.51 6.55
N HIS A 1001 12.40 25.93 7.06
CA HIS A 1001 11.68 24.82 6.41
C HIS A 1001 10.69 25.31 5.33
N HIS A 1002 10.43 24.50 4.30
CA HIS A 1002 9.47 24.80 3.23
C HIS A 1002 8.04 24.98 3.79
N PRO A 1003 7.24 25.97 3.33
CA PRO A 1003 7.25 26.56 1.99
C PRO A 1003 8.03 27.88 1.82
N TYR A 1004 8.90 28.27 2.76
CA TYR A 1004 9.75 29.47 2.68
C TYR A 1004 8.97 30.78 2.41
N VAL A 1005 8.43 31.37 3.47
CA VAL A 1005 7.66 32.62 3.38
C VAL A 1005 8.47 33.74 4.01
N GLY A 1006 8.87 34.72 3.21
CA GLY A 1006 9.61 35.89 3.68
C GLY A 1006 9.94 36.86 2.54
N VAL A 1007 10.41 38.04 2.90
CA VAL A 1007 10.95 39.04 1.97
C VAL A 1007 12.33 39.44 2.50
N LEU A 1008 13.36 39.29 1.67
CA LEU A 1008 14.69 39.76 1.98
C LEU A 1008 14.73 41.27 1.71
N PRO A 1009 14.91 42.14 2.72
CA PRO A 1009 14.88 43.59 2.51
C PRO A 1009 16.05 44.04 1.62
N ASP A 1010 15.81 45.03 0.77
CA ASP A 1010 16.85 45.79 0.03
C ASP A 1010 17.81 44.98 -0.87
N VAL A 1011 17.39 43.78 -1.31
CA VAL A 1011 18.18 42.90 -2.21
C VAL A 1011 17.42 42.64 -3.51
N ASP A 1012 17.95 43.15 -4.62
CA ASP A 1012 17.51 42.82 -5.98
C ASP A 1012 18.37 41.69 -6.57
N LEU A 1013 17.76 40.53 -6.81
CA LEU A 1013 18.38 39.38 -7.46
C LEU A 1013 17.60 39.02 -8.73
N PRO A 1014 17.93 39.65 -9.88
CA PRO A 1014 17.24 39.43 -11.14
C PRO A 1014 17.29 37.95 -11.54
N GLY A 1015 16.12 37.36 -11.82
CA GLY A 1015 16.00 35.96 -12.25
C GLY A 1015 15.82 34.96 -11.11
N ALA A 1016 15.84 35.38 -9.83
CA ALA A 1016 15.47 34.53 -8.72
C ALA A 1016 13.95 34.27 -8.69
N ASP A 1017 13.55 33.01 -8.54
CA ASP A 1017 12.16 32.64 -8.30
C ASP A 1017 11.73 33.08 -6.89
N ARG A 1018 10.42 33.33 -6.72
CA ARG A 1018 9.81 33.73 -5.46
C ARG A 1018 10.13 32.75 -4.32
N ASP A 1019 10.11 31.46 -4.59
CA ASP A 1019 10.39 30.43 -3.58
C ASP A 1019 11.86 30.49 -3.12
N TYR A 1020 12.80 30.79 -4.04
CA TYR A 1020 14.21 30.96 -3.70
C TYR A 1020 14.45 32.26 -2.92
N LEU A 1021 13.81 33.37 -3.31
CA LEU A 1021 13.86 34.62 -2.54
C LEU A 1021 13.28 34.45 -1.13
N GLY A 1022 12.17 33.72 -1.01
CA GLY A 1022 11.60 33.35 0.29
C GLY A 1022 12.56 32.53 1.14
N TYR A 1023 13.26 31.57 0.53
CA TYR A 1023 14.29 30.77 1.21
C TYR A 1023 15.46 31.63 1.71
N LEU A 1024 16.00 32.53 0.86
CA LEU A 1024 17.05 33.47 1.28
C LEU A 1024 16.60 34.37 2.43
N ALA A 1025 15.35 34.83 2.41
CA ALA A 1025 14.78 35.63 3.50
C ALA A 1025 14.71 34.83 4.82
N THR A 1026 14.28 33.57 4.77
CA THR A 1026 14.25 32.70 5.97
C THR A 1026 15.65 32.40 6.49
N LEU A 1027 16.65 32.22 5.62
CA LEU A 1027 18.05 32.04 6.03
C LEU A 1027 18.63 33.30 6.68
N HIS A 1028 18.27 34.49 6.18
CA HIS A 1028 18.68 35.75 6.80
C HIS A 1028 18.06 35.95 8.20
N TYR A 1029 16.81 35.50 8.37
CA TYR A 1029 16.18 35.46 9.69
C TYR A 1029 16.91 34.49 10.63
N VAL A 1030 17.29 33.31 10.14
CA VAL A 1030 18.06 32.32 10.91
C VAL A 1030 19.46 32.84 11.27
N ASP A 1031 20.13 33.59 10.38
CA ASP A 1031 21.40 34.29 10.67
C ASP A 1031 21.26 35.20 11.90
N GLU A 1032 20.20 36.00 11.94
CA GLU A 1032 19.92 36.90 13.04
C GLU A 1032 19.55 36.16 14.33
N ALA A 1033 18.68 35.14 14.24
CA ALA A 1033 18.27 34.35 15.40
C ALA A 1033 19.46 33.67 16.08
N LEU A 1034 20.38 33.09 15.29
CA LEU A 1034 21.58 32.42 15.82
C LEU A 1034 22.61 33.42 16.36
N ASP A 1035 22.81 34.58 15.73
CA ASP A 1035 23.70 35.61 16.26
C ASP A 1035 23.19 36.19 17.59
N LEU A 1036 21.88 36.41 17.70
CA LEU A 1036 21.23 36.83 18.95
C LEU A 1036 21.40 35.78 20.04
N PHE A 1037 21.12 34.52 19.73
CA PHE A 1037 21.33 33.41 20.66
C PHE A 1037 22.79 33.34 21.16
N LEU A 1038 23.77 33.41 20.26
CA LEU A 1038 25.19 33.40 20.62
C LEU A 1038 25.57 34.62 21.48
N SER A 1039 25.05 35.80 21.13
CA SER A 1039 25.29 37.03 21.89
C SER A 1039 24.74 36.94 23.31
N GLU A 1040 23.51 36.44 23.44
CA GLU A 1040 22.85 36.24 24.73
C GLU A 1040 23.60 35.19 25.54
N LEU A 1041 23.84 33.99 24.99
CA LEU A 1041 24.58 32.91 25.64
C LEU A 1041 25.94 33.39 26.16
N PHE A 1042 26.70 34.14 25.36
CA PHE A 1042 28.02 34.64 25.75
C PHE A 1042 27.99 35.82 26.73
N SER A 1043 26.80 36.37 27.03
CA SER A 1043 26.59 37.33 28.11
C SER A 1043 26.17 36.68 29.44
N THR A 1044 25.73 35.42 29.40
CA THR A 1044 25.31 34.65 30.59
C THR A 1044 26.49 34.07 31.37
N GLN A 1045 26.19 33.48 32.54
CA GLN A 1045 27.18 32.71 33.31
C GLN A 1045 27.61 31.40 32.62
N LEU A 1046 26.93 30.97 31.56
CA LEU A 1046 27.29 29.77 30.78
C LEU A 1046 28.44 30.02 29.80
N ALA A 1047 28.80 31.28 29.53
CA ALA A 1047 29.66 31.68 28.42
C ALA A 1047 31.02 30.96 28.38
N ASP A 1048 31.71 30.88 29.52
CA ASP A 1048 33.10 30.40 29.59
C ASP A 1048 33.23 28.87 29.53
N ASP A 1049 32.16 28.15 29.84
CA ASP A 1049 32.15 26.68 29.94
C ASP A 1049 31.28 26.02 28.86
N THR A 1050 30.84 26.75 27.83
CA THR A 1050 29.91 26.21 26.81
C THR A 1050 30.53 26.19 25.42
N LEU A 1051 30.47 25.01 24.79
CA LEU A 1051 30.76 24.81 23.37
C LEU A 1051 29.45 24.75 22.58
N VAL A 1052 29.31 25.59 21.55
CA VAL A 1052 28.20 25.51 20.60
C VAL A 1052 28.68 24.88 19.30
N ALA A 1053 28.04 23.79 18.88
CA ALA A 1053 28.22 23.18 17.58
C ALA A 1053 27.03 23.51 16.68
N LEU A 1054 27.24 24.32 15.64
CA LEU A 1054 26.24 24.57 14.61
C LEU A 1054 26.45 23.58 13.47
N ILE A 1055 25.39 22.95 12.99
CA ILE A 1055 25.45 22.03 11.85
C ILE A 1055 24.18 22.10 11.01
N GLY A 1056 24.31 22.21 9.69
CA GLY A 1056 23.17 22.03 8.80
C GLY A 1056 22.73 20.57 8.78
N ASP A 1057 21.43 20.31 8.85
CA ASP A 1057 20.89 18.96 8.89
C ASP A 1057 20.86 18.29 7.50
N HIS A 1058 20.51 19.04 6.45
CA HIS A 1058 20.58 18.63 5.05
C HIS A 1058 20.53 19.82 4.09
N GLY A 1059 20.86 19.57 2.81
CA GLY A 1059 20.58 20.50 1.73
C GLY A 1059 19.19 20.31 1.10
N ILE A 1060 18.80 21.23 0.21
CA ILE A 1060 17.50 21.22 -0.47
C ILE A 1060 17.64 21.34 -1.99
N ARG A 1061 16.65 20.83 -2.71
CA ARG A 1061 16.58 20.85 -4.19
C ARG A 1061 15.90 22.12 -4.74
N LEU A 1062 16.11 23.25 -4.09
CA LEU A 1062 15.64 24.53 -4.58
C LEU A 1062 16.75 25.15 -5.45
N PRO A 1063 16.54 25.35 -6.76
CA PRO A 1063 17.59 25.84 -7.65
C PRO A 1063 17.90 27.32 -7.36
N PRO A 1064 19.20 27.71 -7.32
CA PRO A 1064 19.59 29.11 -7.26
C PRO A 1064 19.45 29.81 -8.63
N VAL A 1065 19.81 31.09 -8.69
CA VAL A 1065 19.81 31.88 -9.94
C VAL A 1065 20.85 31.35 -10.93
N GLU A 1066 21.99 30.89 -10.42
CA GLU A 1066 23.07 30.35 -11.22
C GLU A 1066 22.69 29.01 -11.86
N SER A 1067 23.02 28.85 -13.15
CA SER A 1067 22.92 27.56 -13.83
C SER A 1067 24.04 26.62 -13.35
N LEU A 1068 23.67 25.56 -12.64
CA LEU A 1068 24.62 24.60 -12.06
C LEU A 1068 24.82 23.35 -12.94
N THR A 1069 26.06 22.86 -13.01
CA THR A 1069 26.38 21.54 -13.57
C THR A 1069 25.82 20.40 -12.70
N LYS A 1070 25.81 19.17 -13.21
CA LYS A 1070 25.33 17.99 -12.43
C LYS A 1070 26.12 17.77 -11.13
N LEU A 1071 27.43 18.00 -11.14
CA LEU A 1071 28.27 17.91 -9.95
C LEU A 1071 27.89 19.00 -8.95
N GLN A 1072 27.80 20.24 -9.40
CA GLN A 1072 27.42 21.37 -8.56
C GLN A 1072 26.02 21.19 -7.95
N GLN A 1073 25.08 20.58 -8.67
CA GLN A 1073 23.77 20.22 -8.12
C GLN A 1073 23.85 19.14 -7.02
N LEU A 1074 24.78 18.18 -7.14
CA LEU A 1074 25.05 17.19 -6.10
C LEU A 1074 25.68 17.85 -4.86
N GLU A 1075 26.69 18.68 -5.07
CA GLU A 1075 27.33 19.48 -4.03
C GLU A 1075 26.31 20.39 -3.31
N LEU A 1076 25.45 21.08 -4.07
CA LEU A 1076 24.40 21.95 -3.55
C LEU A 1076 23.48 21.23 -2.53
N ILE A 1077 23.08 20.01 -2.84
CA ILE A 1077 22.14 19.26 -1.98
C ILE A 1077 22.85 18.52 -0.84
N SER A 1078 24.15 18.24 -0.99
CA SER A 1078 24.91 17.38 -0.06
C SER A 1078 25.74 18.16 0.94
N ARG A 1079 26.18 19.38 0.60
CA ARG A 1079 27.13 20.13 1.41
C ARG A 1079 26.42 21.13 2.32
N VAL A 1080 26.68 20.99 3.61
CA VAL A 1080 26.09 21.78 4.71
C VAL A 1080 27.20 22.44 5.53
N PRO A 1081 26.96 23.56 6.21
CA PRO A 1081 27.96 24.15 7.10
C PRO A 1081 28.06 23.39 8.43
N MET A 1082 29.26 23.35 9.02
CA MET A 1082 29.47 22.92 10.40
C MET A 1082 30.51 23.80 11.08
N ALA A 1083 30.26 24.23 12.31
CA ALA A 1083 31.18 25.08 13.07
C ALA A 1083 31.10 24.81 14.56
N LEU A 1084 32.25 24.95 15.22
CA LEU A 1084 32.40 24.93 16.67
C LEU A 1084 32.68 26.36 17.14
N ILE A 1085 31.90 26.87 18.08
CA ILE A 1085 31.93 28.27 18.52
C ILE A 1085 31.98 28.32 20.05
N THR A 1086 32.84 29.17 20.58
CA THR A 1086 32.99 29.46 22.01
C THR A 1086 33.07 30.97 22.23
N ALA A 1087 32.88 31.42 23.48
CA ALA A 1087 32.91 32.84 23.81
C ALA A 1087 34.30 33.48 23.59
N LYS A 1088 35.36 32.77 24.00
CA LYS A 1088 36.75 33.27 24.06
C LYS A 1088 37.75 32.31 23.40
N PRO A 1089 37.61 32.02 22.10
CA PRO A 1089 38.57 31.15 21.42
C PRO A 1089 39.93 31.84 21.31
N GLN A 1090 41.02 31.07 21.38
CA GLN A 1090 42.36 31.64 21.21
C GLN A 1090 42.64 31.98 19.74
N SER A 1091 42.05 31.24 18.80
CA SER A 1091 42.20 31.50 17.36
C SER A 1091 40.97 30.99 16.62
N SER A 1092 40.47 31.75 15.64
CA SER A 1092 39.53 31.21 14.65
C SER A 1092 40.29 30.31 13.67
N ARG A 1093 39.63 29.25 13.22
CA ARG A 1093 40.24 28.25 12.33
C ARG A 1093 39.26 27.86 11.24
N ARG A 1094 39.77 27.69 10.02
CA ARG A 1094 39.01 27.10 8.91
C ARG A 1094 39.70 25.79 8.53
N ILE A 1095 38.98 24.67 8.61
CA ILE A 1095 39.50 23.34 8.30
C ILE A 1095 38.97 22.92 6.93
N PRO A 1096 39.75 23.08 5.84
CA PRO A 1096 39.28 22.85 4.47
C PRO A 1096 39.25 21.36 4.08
N ALA A 1097 39.34 20.45 5.05
CA ALA A 1097 39.22 19.02 4.80
C ALA A 1097 37.74 18.62 4.63
N PRO A 1098 37.40 17.71 3.70
CA PRO A 1098 36.07 17.16 3.63
C PRO A 1098 35.78 16.34 4.88
N VAL A 1099 34.63 16.58 5.48
CA VAL A 1099 34.13 15.88 6.67
C VAL A 1099 32.70 15.43 6.41
N HIS A 1100 32.25 14.41 7.12
CA HIS A 1100 30.85 13.97 7.09
C HIS A 1100 30.18 14.38 8.40
N GLN A 1101 28.88 14.66 8.40
CA GLN A 1101 28.07 14.79 9.63
C GLN A 1101 28.40 13.77 10.73
N MET A 1102 28.72 12.50 10.38
CA MET A 1102 29.08 11.46 11.35
C MET A 1102 30.38 11.71 12.13
N ASP A 1103 31.18 12.68 11.72
CA ASP A 1103 32.39 13.12 12.43
C ASP A 1103 32.06 13.99 13.65
N LEU A 1104 30.83 14.54 13.76
CA LEU A 1104 30.44 15.41 14.86
C LEU A 1104 30.55 14.71 16.24
N ALA A 1105 29.92 13.55 16.41
CA ALA A 1105 29.95 12.83 17.69
C ALA A 1105 31.37 12.47 18.16
N PRO A 1106 32.27 11.93 17.32
CA PRO A 1106 33.68 11.75 17.65
C PRO A 1106 34.38 13.04 18.08
N ILE A 1107 34.16 14.16 17.37
CA ILE A 1107 34.74 15.47 17.70
C ILE A 1107 34.28 15.93 19.08
N LEU A 1108 32.97 15.92 19.34
CA LEU A 1108 32.41 16.40 20.61
C LEU A 1108 32.82 15.52 21.78
N THR A 1109 32.82 14.21 21.61
CA THR A 1109 33.25 13.27 22.66
C THR A 1109 34.73 13.43 23.00
N ALA A 1110 35.56 13.66 21.97
CA ALA A 1110 36.99 13.88 22.15
C ALA A 1110 37.27 15.22 22.88
N ILE A 1111 36.53 16.28 22.55
CA ILE A 1111 36.58 17.53 23.31
C ILE A 1111 36.08 17.30 24.74
N ALA A 1112 35.01 16.56 24.95
CA ALA A 1112 34.45 16.28 26.28
C ALA A 1112 35.41 15.45 27.16
N GLY A 1113 36.22 14.59 26.54
CA GLY A 1113 37.07 13.62 27.23
C GLY A 1113 36.29 12.44 27.81
N VAL A 1114 35.11 12.11 27.25
CA VAL A 1114 34.22 11.05 27.78
C VAL A 1114 34.56 9.69 27.15
N PRO A 1115 35.19 8.76 27.87
CA PRO A 1115 35.51 7.45 27.33
C PRO A 1115 34.28 6.55 27.26
N GLY A 1116 34.31 5.52 26.42
CA GLY A 1116 33.28 4.48 26.42
C GLY A 1116 33.42 3.53 25.24
N LYS A 1117 32.57 2.50 25.19
CA LYS A 1117 32.50 1.62 24.02
C LYS A 1117 31.65 2.32 22.96
N VAL A 1118 31.90 2.09 21.68
CA VAL A 1118 31.08 2.59 20.56
C VAL A 1118 31.24 1.67 19.35
N SER A 1119 30.32 1.78 18.39
CA SER A 1119 30.43 1.19 17.04
C SER A 1119 30.59 2.24 15.93
N TRP A 1120 30.98 3.46 16.32
CA TRP A 1120 31.08 4.62 15.45
C TRP A 1120 32.09 4.43 14.32
N ILE A 1121 31.72 4.89 13.13
CA ILE A 1121 32.58 4.89 11.94
C ILE A 1121 33.09 6.29 11.58
N GLY A 1122 32.55 7.33 12.20
CA GLY A 1122 33.07 8.69 12.08
C GLY A 1122 34.47 8.86 12.68
N ARG A 1123 35.13 9.96 12.30
CA ARG A 1123 36.50 10.30 12.67
C ARG A 1123 36.54 11.67 13.35
N ASN A 1124 37.54 11.87 14.21
CA ASN A 1124 37.81 13.18 14.76
C ASN A 1124 38.62 14.02 13.74
N ALA A 1125 37.92 14.92 13.04
CA ALA A 1125 38.53 15.76 12.01
C ALA A 1125 39.35 16.95 12.54
N LEU A 1126 39.46 17.14 13.87
CA LEU A 1126 40.32 18.19 14.45
C LEU A 1126 41.81 17.82 14.42
N LEU A 1127 42.13 16.54 14.54
CA LEU A 1127 43.49 16.02 14.66
C LEU A 1127 43.93 15.22 13.42
N GLY A 1128 43.07 15.10 12.41
CA GLY A 1128 43.32 14.22 11.26
C GLY A 1128 42.35 14.44 10.10
N SER A 1129 42.29 13.46 9.19
CA SER A 1129 41.37 13.50 8.05
C SER A 1129 39.92 13.18 8.47
N GLY A 1130 38.97 13.91 7.87
CA GLY A 1130 37.55 13.61 8.00
C GLY A 1130 37.16 12.27 7.39
N SER A 1131 35.95 11.81 7.69
CA SER A 1131 35.47 10.54 7.14
C SER A 1131 35.11 10.64 5.66
N PRO A 1132 35.26 9.54 4.90
CA PRO A 1132 34.73 9.47 3.53
C PRO A 1132 33.22 9.72 3.51
N TRP A 1133 32.75 10.41 2.47
CA TRP A 1133 31.34 10.60 2.22
C TRP A 1133 30.85 9.62 1.15
N VAL A 1134 29.66 9.06 1.35
CA VAL A 1134 28.99 8.19 0.39
C VAL A 1134 27.49 8.43 0.42
N SER A 1135 26.88 8.45 -0.75
CA SER A 1135 25.45 8.63 -0.95
C SER A 1135 24.96 7.68 -2.03
N SER A 1136 23.81 7.04 -1.79
CA SER A 1136 23.21 6.10 -2.73
C SER A 1136 21.69 6.23 -2.74
N ARG A 1137 21.16 6.37 -3.95
CA ARG A 1137 19.73 6.44 -4.31
C ARG A 1137 19.46 5.52 -5.50
N HIS A 1138 18.19 5.29 -5.80
CA HIS A 1138 17.78 4.43 -6.92
C HIS A 1138 18.38 4.85 -8.27
N ASP A 1139 18.67 6.14 -8.47
CA ASP A 1139 19.12 6.75 -9.71
C ASP A 1139 20.51 7.43 -9.62
N SER A 1140 21.10 7.53 -8.43
CA SER A 1140 22.37 8.23 -8.22
C SER A 1140 23.24 7.57 -7.16
N PHE A 1141 24.52 7.44 -7.46
CA PHE A 1141 25.56 7.02 -6.54
C PHE A 1141 26.68 8.05 -6.56
N ALA A 1142 27.13 8.45 -5.38
CA ALA A 1142 28.26 9.37 -5.25
C ALA A 1142 29.09 9.03 -4.02
N TYR A 1143 30.38 9.30 -4.10
CA TYR A 1143 31.28 9.20 -2.96
C TYR A 1143 32.41 10.21 -3.08
N ARG A 1144 32.94 10.61 -1.93
CA ARG A 1144 34.11 11.47 -1.82
C ARG A 1144 35.08 10.92 -0.79
N LEU A 1145 36.32 10.72 -1.23
CA LEU A 1145 37.45 10.32 -0.41
C LEU A 1145 38.53 11.39 -0.56
N GLY A 1146 38.54 12.35 0.35
CA GLY A 1146 39.51 13.44 0.27
C GLY A 1146 39.30 14.32 -0.97
N PRO A 1147 40.34 14.53 -1.81
CA PRO A 1147 40.25 15.28 -3.05
C PRO A 1147 39.62 14.47 -4.18
N HIS A 1148 39.44 13.16 -4.01
CA HIS A 1148 38.84 12.31 -5.03
C HIS A 1148 37.32 12.23 -4.85
N GLU A 1149 36.58 12.58 -5.88
CA GLU A 1149 35.12 12.58 -5.88
C GLU A 1149 34.60 11.90 -7.15
N CYS A 1150 33.61 11.02 -7.00
CA CYS A 1150 32.96 10.34 -8.12
C CYS A 1150 31.45 10.41 -7.97
N PHE A 1151 30.74 10.62 -9.09
CA PHE A 1151 29.28 10.55 -9.14
C PHE A 1151 28.78 9.97 -10.45
N GLY A 1152 27.67 9.24 -10.39
CA GLY A 1152 27.04 8.64 -11.57
C GLY A 1152 25.75 7.93 -11.24
N ASN A 1153 25.10 7.37 -12.26
CA ASN A 1153 24.03 6.39 -12.05
C ASN A 1153 24.67 5.07 -11.56
N PRO A 1154 24.07 4.33 -10.61
CA PRO A 1154 24.56 3.00 -10.21
C PRO A 1154 24.81 2.02 -11.37
N ASN A 1155 24.17 2.24 -12.52
CA ASN A 1155 24.28 1.38 -13.71
C ASN A 1155 25.17 1.97 -14.82
N GLU A 1156 25.79 3.14 -14.61
CA GLU A 1156 26.66 3.82 -15.59
C GLU A 1156 28.06 4.02 -15.02
N ARG A 1157 29.06 4.22 -15.89
CA ARG A 1157 30.41 4.60 -15.45
C ARG A 1157 30.33 5.95 -14.72
N PRO A 1158 30.74 6.05 -13.44
CA PRO A 1158 30.74 7.33 -12.74
C PRO A 1158 31.78 8.27 -13.34
N ARG A 1159 31.47 9.57 -13.28
CA ARG A 1159 32.40 10.64 -13.61
C ARG A 1159 33.19 10.96 -12.36
N CYS A 1160 34.51 10.95 -12.45
CA CYS A 1160 35.40 11.11 -11.31
C CYS A 1160 36.29 12.34 -11.48
N TYR A 1161 36.64 12.97 -10.38
CA TYR A 1161 37.41 14.22 -10.34
C TYR A 1161 38.47 14.13 -9.25
N HIS A 1162 39.62 14.75 -9.49
CA HIS A 1162 40.65 14.94 -8.48
C HIS A 1162 40.85 16.44 -8.22
N LEU A 1163 40.37 16.90 -7.08
CA LEU A 1163 40.40 18.31 -6.68
C LEU A 1163 41.81 18.75 -6.27
N LYS A 1164 42.32 19.80 -6.91
CA LYS A 1164 43.58 20.46 -6.55
C LYS A 1164 43.38 21.33 -5.30
N PRO A 1165 44.42 21.58 -4.49
CA PRO A 1165 44.31 22.47 -3.33
C PRO A 1165 43.72 23.83 -3.72
N GLY A 1166 42.71 24.28 -2.98
CA GLY A 1166 41.99 25.53 -3.25
C GLY A 1166 40.85 25.43 -4.26
N GLN A 1167 40.65 24.29 -4.93
CA GLN A 1167 39.47 24.07 -5.78
C GLN A 1167 38.24 23.73 -4.93
N ASP A 1168 37.10 24.32 -5.31
CA ASP A 1168 35.80 24.08 -4.71
C ASP A 1168 34.82 23.57 -5.79
N PRO A 1169 34.42 22.28 -5.77
CA PRO A 1169 33.55 21.71 -6.80
C PRO A 1169 32.14 22.31 -6.82
N LEU A 1170 31.75 23.04 -5.78
CA LEU A 1170 30.48 23.76 -5.74
C LEU A 1170 30.51 25.03 -6.61
N PHE A 1171 31.68 25.66 -6.81
CA PHE A 1171 31.80 26.95 -7.50
C PHE A 1171 32.70 26.91 -8.74
N ASP A 1172 33.69 26.01 -8.81
CA ASP A 1172 34.60 25.89 -9.94
C ASP A 1172 33.97 25.11 -11.11
N GLN A 1173 34.01 25.68 -12.31
CA GLN A 1173 33.41 25.08 -13.52
C GLN A 1173 34.38 24.19 -14.31
N ASN A 1174 35.70 24.40 -14.16
CA ASN A 1174 36.74 23.72 -14.93
C ASN A 1174 37.46 22.68 -14.06
N LEU A 1175 36.74 21.65 -13.65
CA LEU A 1175 37.32 20.50 -12.95
C LEU A 1175 37.82 19.46 -13.97
N GLU A 1176 39.02 18.96 -13.74
CA GLU A 1176 39.65 17.95 -14.58
C GLU A 1176 39.05 16.57 -14.24
N GLU A 1177 38.33 15.97 -15.20
CA GLU A 1177 37.80 14.62 -15.06
C GLU A 1177 38.96 13.62 -15.10
N THR A 1178 39.02 12.75 -14.09
CA THR A 1178 40.02 11.67 -13.97
C THR A 1178 39.37 10.33 -14.25
N ASP A 1179 40.18 9.34 -14.64
CA ASP A 1179 39.68 7.98 -14.78
C ASP A 1179 39.10 7.44 -13.47
N GLU A 1180 37.94 6.80 -13.58
CA GLU A 1180 37.39 5.99 -12.49
C GLU A 1180 38.39 4.93 -12.04
N VAL A 1181 38.48 4.72 -10.72
CA VAL A 1181 39.13 3.54 -10.12
C VAL A 1181 38.05 2.49 -9.78
N PRO A 1182 37.82 1.46 -10.63
CA PRO A 1182 36.65 0.58 -10.49
C PRO A 1182 36.62 -0.23 -9.19
N THR A 1183 37.81 -0.54 -8.64
CA THR A 1183 37.95 -1.23 -7.35
C THR A 1183 37.43 -0.39 -6.19
N LEU A 1184 37.65 0.93 -6.23
CA LEU A 1184 37.18 1.89 -5.23
C LEU A 1184 35.67 2.12 -5.35
N THR A 1185 35.14 2.34 -6.55
CA THR A 1185 33.68 2.43 -6.78
C THR A 1185 32.97 1.17 -6.28
N SER A 1186 33.49 0.00 -6.65
CA SER A 1186 32.95 -1.29 -6.20
C SER A 1186 33.02 -1.45 -4.67
N PHE A 1187 34.09 -0.95 -4.03
CA PHE A 1187 34.22 -0.94 -2.59
C PHE A 1187 33.15 -0.06 -1.93
N MET A 1188 32.92 1.15 -2.43
CA MET A 1188 31.90 2.05 -1.89
C MET A 1188 30.49 1.49 -2.04
N HIS A 1189 30.18 0.79 -3.14
CA HIS A 1189 28.92 0.05 -3.28
C HIS A 1189 28.78 -1.06 -2.23
N ARG A 1190 29.87 -1.79 -1.93
CA ARG A 1190 29.87 -2.80 -0.86
C ARG A 1190 29.66 -2.16 0.51
N VAL A 1191 30.23 -0.98 0.77
CA VAL A 1191 30.02 -0.22 2.03
C VAL A 1191 28.54 0.10 2.22
N VAL A 1192 27.87 0.64 1.20
CA VAL A 1192 26.42 0.94 1.27
C VAL A 1192 25.61 -0.32 1.58
N LYS A 1193 25.86 -1.41 0.84
CA LYS A 1193 25.16 -2.68 1.02
C LYS A 1193 25.44 -3.33 2.38
N ALA A 1194 26.67 -3.22 2.88
CA ALA A 1194 27.05 -3.69 4.20
C ALA A 1194 26.32 -2.89 5.28
N ASN A 1195 26.32 -1.56 5.20
CA ASN A 1195 25.62 -0.70 6.15
C ASN A 1195 24.12 -1.00 6.22
N GLN A 1196 23.46 -1.17 5.06
CA GLN A 1196 22.06 -1.60 5.00
C GLN A 1196 21.83 -2.91 5.75
N ARG A 1197 22.72 -3.90 5.57
CA ARG A 1197 22.61 -5.20 6.26
C ARG A 1197 22.88 -5.07 7.76
N LEU A 1198 23.86 -4.26 8.17
CA LEU A 1198 24.15 -4.03 9.58
C LEU A 1198 22.93 -3.43 10.30
N ILE A 1199 22.25 -2.47 9.66
CA ILE A 1199 21.01 -1.88 10.20
C ILE A 1199 19.86 -2.90 10.18
N GLN A 1200 19.68 -3.64 9.09
CA GLN A 1200 18.57 -4.59 8.94
C GLN A 1200 18.64 -5.78 9.89
N TYR A 1201 19.85 -6.24 10.21
CA TYR A 1201 20.08 -7.40 11.09
C TYR A 1201 20.47 -7.01 12.51
N ASP A 1202 20.46 -5.71 12.83
CA ASP A 1202 20.87 -5.17 14.12
C ASP A 1202 22.28 -5.63 14.55
N LEU A 1203 23.24 -5.46 13.64
CA LEU A 1203 24.63 -5.91 13.79
C LEU A 1203 25.61 -4.75 13.97
N LEU A 1204 25.13 -3.57 14.40
CA LEU A 1204 26.01 -2.42 14.65
C LEU A 1204 26.78 -2.54 15.98
N ALA A 1205 26.15 -3.02 17.06
CA ALA A 1205 26.79 -3.17 18.37
C ALA A 1205 26.46 -4.53 19.04
N PRO A 1206 27.38 -5.07 19.86
CA PRO A 1206 27.16 -6.35 20.55
C PRO A 1206 25.94 -6.33 21.46
N PRO A 1207 25.21 -7.46 21.58
CA PRO A 1207 24.04 -7.57 22.46
C PRO A 1207 24.38 -7.31 23.93
N ASP A 1208 25.62 -7.54 24.36
CA ASP A 1208 26.12 -7.30 25.73
C ASP A 1208 26.74 -5.90 25.91
N ALA A 1209 26.61 -4.99 24.94
CA ALA A 1209 26.81 -3.57 25.20
C ALA A 1209 25.58 -3.06 25.98
N GLU A 1210 25.46 -3.45 27.25
CA GLU A 1210 24.43 -2.86 28.11
C GLU A 1210 24.61 -1.33 28.17
N PRO A 1211 23.49 -0.58 28.24
CA PRO A 1211 23.49 0.88 28.32
C PRO A 1211 24.39 1.46 29.38
#